data_AF-A0A8H7KNA1-F1
#
_entry.id   AF-A0A8H7KNA1-F1
#
_cell.length_a   1.000
_cell.length_b   1.000
_cell.length_c   1.000
_cell.angle_alpha   90.00
_cell.angle_beta   90.00
_cell.angle_gamma   90.00
#
_symmetry.space_group_name_H-M   'P 1'
#
loop_
_entity.id
_entity.type
_entity.pdbx_description
1 polymer ?
#
loop_
_entity_poly.entity_id
_entity_poly.type
_entity_poly.pdbx_seq_one_letter_code
_entity_poly.pdbx_strand_id
1 'polypeptide(L)'
;MELQVKDNHFRLVGPLVTEMASSAVKELFEAFPEAKLDIIATTSLHITLLTDTEFQKVDKDRLSDLNLDTTRVYSLGVGGDKDIGHVFAVIIWADGQRLRKQLGLPPKHFYITIALSRSQDPGDTLDRGITSLLLGYPRMPAPQPEVLDHTIFTLQAFGDFETALPYCVELLRVDPESCRGYLRYADVALRLDRYKESMLAYGCAFQQTGEPKVKIYCLKQLAQCSNFSEWGCVFTEDETKKMPDDLLSRMAAPWGTELRTAISNRDLSPILPLLPRDPALFVYSDSQPYFQKLSRFFRWLVPFHFAIMCTPRDEQDISLLASPHLGIRHILTLAEEEPLPKAWFTGSGIRNTFLPIPNHHPPTIEQMDLIMRLFENDTLPLLVHCGEGDSRAGVVAACYLVAYGFRKPSQASNEPVMSTNEAISALRAIKPSSIQAPQHEAFVTKWCSAIWKRQHVVPPLLPEPLHTPMIIEGELSPAADLFILVGLPGSGKSWFSKAVMARHPKGWVHISQDESGSRALSETEIGRASGRVLLDRCNTAVADRKKWLRLAAWSKAPVCVWFDYGRDLCISRAQNRANHPTLPPGGRVRSAVDQMEKAFVKPNLGEGFRAVVTIQSFSASQELARRISPPVNLYKYPRTPHLLDLGAATDDDIVADSPAATSGHVVITEKLDGANMGISLSSDGQILVQNRSHYVNPLTHEQFKKLGSWVEHHTRDLRKILERDEHYLERFILFGEWLS
;
A
#
# COMPACT_ATOMS: atom_id res chain seq x y z
N MET A 1 -16.74 18.50 45.13
CA MET A 1 -18.13 18.13 45.50
C MET A 1 -18.06 16.94 46.42
N GLU A 2 -19.07 16.69 47.23
CA GLU A 2 -19.08 15.58 48.20
C GLU A 2 -20.29 14.67 47.96
N LEU A 3 -20.05 13.35 48.04
CA LEU A 3 -21.11 12.35 48.05
C LEU A 3 -21.65 12.25 49.47
N GLN A 4 -22.96 12.45 49.62
CA GLN A 4 -23.64 12.36 50.90
C GLN A 4 -24.80 11.37 50.81
N VAL A 5 -24.92 10.54 51.84
CA VAL A 5 -26.12 9.73 52.08
C VAL A 5 -27.02 10.52 53.01
N LYS A 6 -28.18 10.96 52.51
CA LYS A 6 -29.20 11.64 53.32
C LYS A 6 -30.57 11.10 52.94
N ASP A 7 -31.36 10.72 53.94
CA ASP A 7 -32.70 10.15 53.77
C ASP A 7 -32.71 8.95 52.80
N ASN A 8 -31.76 8.01 52.95
CA ASN A 8 -31.52 6.84 52.08
C ASN A 8 -31.20 7.11 50.59
N HIS A 9 -31.02 8.37 50.20
CA HIS A 9 -30.55 8.70 48.85
C HIS A 9 -29.04 8.88 48.82
N PHE A 10 -28.41 8.40 47.74
CA PHE A 10 -27.00 8.71 47.44
C PHE A 10 -26.95 9.93 46.51
N ARG A 11 -26.52 11.07 47.06
CA ARG A 11 -26.64 12.38 46.40
C ARG A 11 -25.28 13.07 46.34
N LEU A 12 -25.05 13.79 45.25
CA LEU A 12 -23.90 14.67 45.09
C LEU A 12 -24.30 16.09 45.47
N VAL A 13 -23.57 16.69 46.41
CA VAL A 13 -23.80 18.03 46.94
C VAL A 13 -22.51 18.84 46.99
N GLY A 14 -22.62 20.13 47.26
CA GLY A 14 -21.49 21.03 47.49
C GLY A 14 -21.51 22.28 46.61
N PRO A 15 -20.49 23.16 46.75
CA PRO A 15 -20.50 24.49 46.15
C PRO A 15 -20.74 24.51 44.64
N LEU A 16 -20.15 23.56 43.90
CA LEU A 16 -20.31 23.48 42.44
C LEU A 16 -21.75 23.14 42.02
N VAL A 17 -22.50 22.36 42.81
CA VAL A 17 -23.94 22.10 42.55
C VAL A 17 -24.73 23.40 42.65
N THR A 18 -24.46 24.17 43.70
CA THR A 18 -25.12 25.47 43.93
C THR A 18 -24.75 26.48 42.84
N GLU A 19 -23.50 26.48 42.38
CA GLU A 19 -23.03 27.32 41.28
C GLU A 19 -23.73 26.96 39.96
N MET A 20 -23.76 25.68 39.59
CA MET A 20 -24.44 25.19 38.39
C MET A 20 -25.94 25.56 38.39
N ALA A 21 -26.61 25.40 39.53
CA ALA A 21 -28.01 25.78 39.68
C ALA A 21 -28.21 27.31 39.58
N SER A 22 -27.32 28.10 40.20
CA SER A 22 -27.39 29.57 40.14
C SER A 22 -27.18 30.08 38.72
N SER A 23 -26.25 29.46 37.97
CA SER A 23 -26.04 29.77 36.56
C SER A 23 -27.27 29.43 35.72
N ALA A 24 -27.89 28.28 35.96
CA ALA A 24 -29.10 27.87 35.25
C ALA A 24 -30.30 28.79 35.57
N VAL A 25 -30.45 29.24 36.83
CA VAL A 25 -31.45 30.25 37.21
C VAL A 25 -31.23 31.56 36.45
N LYS A 26 -29.98 32.03 36.38
CA LYS A 26 -29.63 33.25 35.65
C LYS A 26 -29.98 33.11 34.16
N GLU A 27 -29.57 32.02 33.53
CA GLU A 27 -29.88 31.71 32.13
C GLU A 27 -31.39 31.68 31.86
N LEU A 28 -32.17 31.08 32.77
CA LEU A 28 -33.62 31.01 32.65
C LEU A 28 -34.28 32.39 32.62
N PHE A 29 -33.90 33.30 33.54
CA PHE A 29 -34.47 34.65 33.58
C PHE A 29 -33.94 35.56 32.49
N GLU A 30 -32.72 35.35 31.99
CA GLU A 30 -32.20 36.05 30.81
C GLU A 30 -32.98 35.68 29.55
N ALA A 31 -33.26 34.39 29.36
CA ALA A 31 -33.98 33.91 28.17
C ALA A 31 -35.50 34.09 28.28
N PHE A 32 -36.06 34.02 29.49
CA PHE A 32 -37.50 34.14 29.75
C PHE A 32 -37.78 35.09 30.93
N PRO A 33 -37.68 36.41 30.72
CA PRO A 33 -37.84 37.41 31.79
C PRO A 33 -39.23 37.40 32.46
N GLU A 34 -40.25 36.88 31.77
CA GLU A 34 -41.63 36.86 32.25
C GLU A 34 -41.99 35.61 33.10
N ALA A 35 -41.06 34.67 33.27
CA ALA A 35 -41.30 33.44 34.02
C ALA A 35 -41.54 33.73 35.53
N LYS A 36 -42.68 33.29 36.07
CA LYS A 36 -43.00 33.38 37.51
C LYS A 36 -42.84 32.01 38.18
N LEU A 37 -41.68 31.74 38.75
CA LEU A 37 -41.32 30.44 39.31
C LEU A 37 -40.91 30.53 40.78
N ASP A 38 -41.38 29.58 41.58
CA ASP A 38 -40.95 29.38 42.98
C ASP A 38 -39.60 28.65 43.00
N ILE A 39 -38.50 29.40 43.14
CA ILE A 39 -37.13 28.85 43.15
C ILE A 39 -36.87 28.13 44.48
N ILE A 40 -36.35 26.90 44.39
CA ILE A 40 -36.01 26.06 45.54
C ILE A 40 -34.82 26.65 46.31
N ALA A 41 -34.86 26.56 47.64
CA ALA A 41 -33.78 27.04 48.50
C ALA A 41 -32.44 26.33 48.22
N THR A 42 -31.35 27.10 48.23
CA THR A 42 -29.99 26.63 47.88
C THR A 42 -29.48 25.48 48.75
N THR A 43 -29.98 25.35 49.99
CA THR A 43 -29.66 24.27 50.94
C THR A 43 -30.27 22.90 50.57
N SER A 44 -31.18 22.86 49.59
CA SER A 44 -31.86 21.63 49.14
C SER A 44 -31.36 21.12 47.78
N LEU A 45 -30.42 21.82 47.14
CA LEU A 45 -29.91 21.49 45.81
C LEU A 45 -28.96 20.30 45.86
N HIS A 46 -29.23 19.29 45.03
CA HIS A 46 -28.45 18.07 44.95
C HIS A 46 -28.65 17.38 43.60
N ILE A 47 -27.71 16.51 43.23
CA ILE A 47 -27.86 15.59 42.09
C ILE A 47 -28.06 14.18 42.66
N THR A 48 -29.17 13.52 42.32
CA THR A 48 -29.46 12.17 42.85
C THR A 48 -28.83 11.09 41.98
N LEU A 49 -27.80 10.41 42.52
CA LEU A 49 -27.13 9.29 41.85
C LEU A 49 -27.90 7.98 42.00
N LEU A 50 -28.38 7.69 43.21
CA LEU A 50 -29.22 6.54 43.54
C LEU A 50 -30.48 7.02 44.26
N THR A 51 -31.65 6.57 43.78
CA THR A 51 -32.92 6.76 44.51
C THR A 51 -32.95 5.88 45.75
N ASP A 52 -33.87 6.13 46.68
CA ASP A 52 -34.07 5.25 47.86
C ASP A 52 -34.26 3.79 47.48
N THR A 53 -35.06 3.54 46.45
CA THR A 53 -35.39 2.20 45.99
C THR A 53 -34.19 1.51 45.34
N GLU A 54 -33.28 2.25 44.70
CA GLU A 54 -32.05 1.73 44.13
C GLU A 54 -30.98 1.52 45.21
N PHE A 55 -30.84 2.47 46.14
CA PHE A 55 -29.86 2.43 47.21
C PHE A 55 -30.08 1.22 48.14
N GLN A 56 -31.34 0.82 48.36
CA GLN A 56 -31.66 -0.39 49.13
C GLN A 56 -31.30 -1.71 48.42
N LYS A 57 -31.19 -1.69 47.08
CA LYS A 57 -30.93 -2.89 46.25
C LYS A 57 -29.44 -3.09 45.94
N VAL A 58 -28.63 -2.06 46.13
CA VAL A 58 -27.20 -2.09 45.84
C VAL A 58 -26.41 -2.54 47.07
N ASP A 59 -25.41 -3.38 46.85
CA ASP A 59 -24.46 -3.79 47.88
C ASP A 59 -23.63 -2.59 48.35
N LYS A 60 -23.75 -2.26 49.65
CA LYS A 60 -23.17 -1.06 50.26
C LYS A 60 -21.65 -1.14 50.36
N ASP A 61 -21.09 -2.33 50.48
CA ASP A 61 -19.65 -2.53 50.57
C ASP A 61 -18.96 -2.18 49.23
N ARG A 62 -19.68 -2.34 48.11
CA ARG A 62 -19.22 -1.90 46.80
C ARG A 62 -19.16 -0.38 46.69
N LEU A 63 -19.98 0.38 47.42
CA LEU A 63 -20.01 1.85 47.34
C LEU A 63 -18.81 2.51 48.03
N SER A 64 -18.24 1.88 49.06
CA SER A 64 -17.07 2.40 49.79
C SER A 64 -15.74 2.27 49.03
N ASP A 65 -15.64 1.32 48.10
CA ASP A 65 -14.40 1.03 47.35
C ASP A 65 -14.27 1.82 46.03
N LEU A 66 -15.23 2.70 45.72
CA LEU A 66 -15.35 3.32 44.40
C LEU A 66 -14.75 4.74 44.35
N ASN A 67 -13.73 4.90 43.51
CA ASN A 67 -13.11 6.20 43.22
C ASN A 67 -13.93 6.94 42.14
N LEU A 68 -14.86 7.80 42.56
CA LEU A 68 -15.71 8.60 41.69
C LEU A 68 -15.09 9.96 41.39
N ASP A 69 -14.84 10.24 40.11
CA ASP A 69 -14.47 11.59 39.68
C ASP A 69 -15.71 12.51 39.74
N THR A 70 -15.71 13.40 40.72
CA THR A 70 -16.75 14.42 40.92
C THR A 70 -16.32 15.80 40.40
N THR A 71 -15.16 15.89 39.74
CA THR A 71 -14.67 17.15 39.14
C THR A 71 -15.21 17.37 37.73
N ARG A 72 -15.64 16.31 37.04
CA ARG A 72 -16.14 16.33 35.66
C ARG A 72 -17.66 16.22 35.58
N VAL A 73 -18.34 17.17 36.21
CA VAL A 73 -19.81 17.29 36.22
C VAL A 73 -20.18 18.59 35.53
N TYR A 74 -21.02 18.51 34.51
CA TYR A 74 -21.33 19.65 33.64
C TYR A 74 -22.83 19.94 33.60
N SER A 75 -23.19 21.22 33.63
CA SER A 75 -24.55 21.68 33.35
C SER A 75 -24.66 22.05 31.87
N LEU A 76 -25.63 21.46 31.15
CA LEU A 76 -25.89 21.80 29.74
C LEU A 76 -26.83 23.00 29.57
N GLY A 77 -27.48 23.42 30.66
CA GLY A 77 -28.45 24.50 30.66
C GLY A 77 -29.79 24.06 31.24
N VAL A 78 -30.79 24.89 31.00
CA VAL A 78 -32.11 24.77 31.62
C VAL A 78 -33.04 23.90 30.79
N GLY A 79 -33.61 22.88 31.41
CA GLY A 79 -34.64 22.01 30.83
C GLY A 79 -35.92 21.98 31.65
N GLY A 80 -36.98 21.45 31.05
CA GLY A 80 -38.29 21.28 31.66
C GLY A 80 -39.40 21.99 30.90
N ASP A 81 -40.48 22.31 31.61
CA ASP A 81 -41.66 22.98 31.05
C ASP A 81 -41.94 24.27 31.83
N LYS A 82 -41.77 25.40 31.14
CA LYS A 82 -41.95 26.74 31.70
C LYS A 82 -43.41 27.06 32.02
N ASP A 83 -44.36 26.44 31.32
CA ASP A 83 -45.77 26.72 31.45
C ASP A 83 -46.37 25.91 32.61
N ILE A 84 -45.81 24.72 32.88
CA ILE A 84 -46.20 23.86 34.00
C ILE A 84 -45.46 24.25 35.30
N GLY A 85 -44.36 25.00 35.22
CA GLY A 85 -43.61 25.50 36.38
C GLY A 85 -42.59 24.51 36.96
N HIS A 86 -42.22 23.49 36.19
CA HIS A 86 -41.21 22.49 36.55
C HIS A 86 -39.95 22.70 35.73
N VAL A 87 -38.91 23.22 36.38
CA VAL A 87 -37.66 23.61 35.72
C VAL A 87 -36.46 23.03 36.47
N PHE A 88 -35.47 22.55 35.72
CA PHE A 88 -34.25 21.94 36.26
C PHE A 88 -33.04 22.25 35.38
N ALA A 89 -31.84 22.19 35.98
CA ALA A 89 -30.59 22.17 35.23
C ALA A 89 -30.32 20.74 34.76
N VAL A 90 -30.10 20.53 33.46
CA VAL A 90 -29.73 19.23 32.90
C VAL A 90 -28.24 19.00 33.16
N ILE A 91 -27.91 17.90 33.83
CA ILE A 91 -26.54 17.56 34.23
C ILE A 91 -26.03 16.36 33.46
N ILE A 92 -24.79 16.49 32.98
CA ILE A 92 -24.03 15.42 32.35
C ILE A 92 -22.90 15.00 33.27
N TRP A 93 -22.89 13.71 33.61
CA TRP A 93 -21.88 13.10 34.48
C TRP A 93 -21.57 11.68 34.02
N ALA A 94 -20.51 11.53 33.21
CA ALA A 94 -20.12 10.26 32.63
C ALA A 94 -19.72 9.22 33.68
N ASP A 95 -18.94 9.61 34.69
CA ASP A 95 -18.55 8.69 35.77
C ASP A 95 -19.74 8.24 36.62
N GLY A 96 -20.75 9.11 36.80
CA GLY A 96 -22.04 8.73 37.37
C GLY A 96 -22.73 7.61 36.57
N GLN A 97 -22.75 7.68 35.24
CA GLN A 97 -23.31 6.61 34.40
C GLN A 97 -22.46 5.33 34.44
N ARG A 98 -21.12 5.45 34.45
CA ARG A 98 -20.21 4.28 34.58
C ARG A 98 -20.46 3.53 35.87
N LEU A 99 -20.64 4.26 36.97
CA LEU A 99 -20.97 3.70 38.26
C LEU A 99 -22.29 2.93 38.21
N ARG A 100 -23.36 3.55 37.69
CA ARG A 100 -24.66 2.88 37.55
C ARG A 100 -24.53 1.57 36.78
N LYS A 101 -23.77 1.56 35.69
CA LYS A 101 -23.47 0.34 34.92
C LYS A 101 -22.70 -0.71 35.74
N GLN A 102 -21.68 -0.31 36.51
CA GLN A 102 -20.93 -1.23 37.38
C GLN A 102 -21.82 -1.85 38.46
N LEU A 103 -22.80 -1.10 38.96
CA LEU A 103 -23.78 -1.54 39.95
C LEU A 103 -24.94 -2.34 39.33
N GLY A 104 -24.98 -2.53 38.01
CA GLY A 104 -26.05 -3.26 37.31
C GLY A 104 -27.36 -2.47 37.20
N LEU A 105 -27.31 -1.15 37.36
CA LEU A 105 -28.47 -0.26 37.26
C LEU A 105 -28.64 0.30 35.84
N PRO A 106 -29.87 0.61 35.40
CA PRO A 106 -30.11 1.27 34.12
C PRO A 106 -29.53 2.70 34.11
N PRO A 107 -29.21 3.26 32.94
CA PRO A 107 -28.82 4.67 32.81
C PRO A 107 -29.93 5.59 33.33
N LYS A 108 -29.55 6.77 33.85
CA LYS A 108 -30.50 7.74 34.43
C LYS A 108 -30.09 9.18 34.12
N HIS A 109 -31.04 10.07 33.87
CA HIS A 109 -30.75 11.48 33.65
C HIS A 109 -30.40 12.14 35.00
N PHE A 110 -29.29 12.88 35.02
CA PHE A 110 -28.91 13.68 36.16
C PHE A 110 -29.43 15.10 35.95
N TYR A 111 -29.98 15.69 37.00
CA TYR A 111 -30.51 17.05 36.95
C TYR A 111 -30.47 17.67 38.35
N ILE A 112 -30.51 19.00 38.40
CA ILE A 112 -30.72 19.76 39.64
C ILE A 112 -32.07 20.45 39.52
N THR A 113 -33.01 20.11 40.39
CA THR A 113 -34.32 20.76 40.39
C THR A 113 -34.19 22.21 40.84
N ILE A 114 -34.68 23.14 40.02
CA ILE A 114 -34.63 24.59 40.27
C ILE A 114 -35.98 25.09 40.77
N ALA A 115 -37.06 24.68 40.11
CA ALA A 115 -38.43 25.06 40.46
C ALA A 115 -39.37 23.84 40.34
N LEU A 116 -40.33 23.75 41.26
CA LEU A 116 -41.38 22.72 41.30
C LEU A 116 -42.73 23.43 41.38
N SER A 117 -43.69 23.04 40.54
CA SER A 117 -45.06 23.52 40.66
C SER A 117 -45.75 22.86 41.84
N ARG A 118 -46.64 23.60 42.51
CA ARG A 118 -47.39 23.10 43.68
C ARG A 118 -48.51 22.13 43.30
N SER A 119 -48.81 21.99 42.01
CA SER A 119 -49.84 21.09 41.48
C SER A 119 -49.21 19.97 40.66
N GLN A 120 -49.00 18.82 41.32
CA GLN A 120 -48.56 17.52 40.79
C GLN A 120 -47.08 17.44 40.34
N ASP A 121 -46.30 16.61 41.05
CA ASP A 121 -45.02 16.10 40.53
C ASP A 121 -45.34 15.25 39.29
N PRO A 122 -44.86 15.61 38.07
CA PRO A 122 -45.16 14.87 36.84
C PRO A 122 -44.57 13.45 36.80
N GLY A 123 -43.91 13.02 37.88
CA GLY A 123 -43.39 11.66 38.03
C GLY A 123 -42.33 11.33 36.98
N ASP A 124 -42.24 10.05 36.62
CA ASP A 124 -41.26 9.53 35.65
C ASP A 124 -41.61 9.86 34.18
N THR A 125 -42.73 10.55 33.91
CA THR A 125 -43.17 10.86 32.53
C THR A 125 -42.53 12.11 31.93
N LEU A 126 -41.93 12.97 32.74
CA LEU A 126 -41.24 14.16 32.26
C LEU A 126 -39.83 13.79 31.81
N ASP A 127 -39.48 14.09 30.55
CA ASP A 127 -38.11 13.97 30.07
C ASP A 127 -37.20 14.94 30.83
N ARG A 128 -36.15 14.41 31.45
CA ARG A 128 -35.15 15.18 32.22
C ARG A 128 -33.78 15.17 31.54
N GLY A 129 -33.74 14.70 30.29
CA GLY A 129 -32.55 14.59 29.47
C GLY A 129 -32.31 15.80 28.59
N ILE A 130 -31.43 15.62 27.61
CA ILE A 130 -30.93 16.69 26.73
C ILE A 130 -32.05 17.24 25.83
N THR A 131 -33.00 16.39 25.44
CA THR A 131 -34.18 16.74 24.62
C THR A 131 -35.15 17.68 25.33
N SER A 132 -35.06 17.80 26.66
CA SER A 132 -35.86 18.72 27.47
C SER A 132 -35.31 20.15 27.55
N LEU A 133 -34.13 20.42 26.97
CA LEU A 133 -33.47 21.73 27.05
C LEU A 133 -34.27 22.82 26.31
N LEU A 134 -34.65 23.87 27.03
CA LEU A 134 -35.57 24.91 26.53
C LEU A 134 -35.02 25.74 25.36
N LEU A 135 -33.70 25.90 25.27
CA LEU A 135 -33.06 26.65 24.18
C LEU A 135 -32.11 25.77 23.34
N GLY A 136 -32.26 24.45 23.44
CA GLY A 136 -31.44 23.46 22.72
C GLY A 136 -29.96 23.42 23.13
N TYR A 137 -29.22 22.47 22.56
CA TYR A 137 -27.77 22.28 22.73
C TYR A 137 -27.24 21.51 21.50
N PRO A 138 -26.00 21.76 21.00
CA PRO A 138 -25.01 22.73 21.47
C PRO A 138 -25.38 24.17 21.11
N ARG A 139 -24.89 25.15 21.87
CA ARG A 139 -25.09 26.59 21.60
C ARG A 139 -23.77 27.28 21.29
N MET A 140 -23.85 28.43 20.64
CA MET A 140 -22.68 29.29 20.41
C MET A 140 -22.39 30.16 21.65
N PRO A 141 -21.11 30.36 22.02
CA PRO A 141 -19.91 29.80 21.39
C PRO A 141 -19.79 28.28 21.62
N ALA A 142 -19.18 27.59 20.65
CA ALA A 142 -19.12 26.13 20.60
C ALA A 142 -18.70 25.51 21.95
N PRO A 143 -19.36 24.43 22.40
CA PRO A 143 -19.12 23.86 23.71
C PRO A 143 -17.74 23.22 23.82
N GLN A 144 -17.25 23.11 25.06
CA GLN A 144 -15.97 22.44 25.32
C GLN A 144 -15.99 20.97 24.88
N PRO A 145 -14.92 20.45 24.25
CA PRO A 145 -14.83 19.07 23.79
C PRO A 145 -15.16 18.02 24.86
N GLU A 146 -14.75 18.26 26.11
CA GLU A 146 -15.01 17.33 27.22
C GLU A 146 -16.50 17.22 27.57
N VAL A 147 -17.24 18.33 27.48
CA VAL A 147 -18.70 18.34 27.70
C VAL A 147 -19.41 17.56 26.60
N LEU A 148 -18.97 17.73 25.33
CA LEU A 148 -19.49 16.96 24.21
C LEU A 148 -19.21 15.46 24.36
N ASP A 149 -17.98 15.05 24.71
CA ASP A 149 -17.65 13.63 24.95
C ASP A 149 -18.53 13.01 26.06
N HIS A 150 -18.71 13.72 27.18
CA HIS A 150 -19.55 13.22 28.26
C HIS A 150 -21.04 13.18 27.88
N THR A 151 -21.49 14.11 27.05
CA THR A 151 -22.86 14.15 26.50
C THR A 151 -23.10 12.95 25.60
N ILE A 152 -22.20 12.70 24.65
CA ILE A 152 -22.23 11.54 23.76
C ILE A 152 -22.20 10.24 24.58
N PHE A 153 -21.29 10.13 25.55
CA PHE A 153 -21.22 8.94 26.42
C PHE A 153 -22.54 8.68 27.16
N THR A 154 -23.19 9.74 27.64
CA THR A 154 -24.47 9.64 28.31
C THR A 154 -25.54 9.13 27.35
N LEU A 155 -25.68 9.71 26.16
CA LEU A 155 -26.62 9.26 25.12
C LEU A 155 -26.37 7.80 24.70
N GLN A 156 -25.10 7.40 24.53
CA GLN A 156 -24.71 6.01 24.27
C GLN A 156 -25.14 5.06 25.39
N ALA A 157 -25.06 5.49 26.66
CA ALA A 157 -25.51 4.69 27.79
C ALA A 157 -27.02 4.44 27.75
N PHE A 158 -27.79 5.41 27.27
CA PHE A 158 -29.24 5.31 27.01
C PHE A 158 -29.59 4.53 25.72
N GLY A 159 -28.62 4.27 24.85
CA GLY A 159 -28.86 3.68 23.54
C GLY A 159 -29.45 4.65 22.51
N ASP A 160 -29.42 5.95 22.79
CA ASP A 160 -29.91 7.00 21.89
C ASP A 160 -28.79 7.44 20.92
N PHE A 161 -28.56 6.62 19.90
CA PHE A 161 -27.48 6.83 18.94
C PHE A 161 -27.80 7.91 17.89
N GLU A 162 -29.08 8.08 17.54
CA GLU A 162 -29.52 9.09 16.57
C GLU A 162 -29.26 10.50 17.11
N THR A 163 -29.63 10.75 18.38
CA THR A 163 -29.35 12.03 19.03
C THR A 163 -27.86 12.22 19.29
N ALA A 164 -27.10 11.14 19.53
CA ALA A 164 -25.65 11.22 19.78
C ALA A 164 -24.83 11.66 18.55
N LEU A 165 -25.25 11.27 17.34
CA LEU A 165 -24.46 11.44 16.13
C LEU A 165 -24.13 12.92 15.80
N PRO A 166 -25.08 13.87 15.84
CA PRO A 166 -24.76 15.30 15.64
C PRO A 166 -23.74 15.84 16.65
N TYR A 167 -23.77 15.38 17.92
CA TYR A 167 -22.78 15.78 18.91
C TYR A 167 -21.39 15.20 18.62
N CYS A 168 -21.31 13.99 18.06
CA CYS A 168 -20.04 13.42 17.59
C CYS A 168 -19.43 14.26 16.45
N VAL A 169 -20.27 14.70 15.49
CA VAL A 169 -19.81 15.59 14.41
C VAL A 169 -19.27 16.88 14.99
N GLU A 170 -19.98 17.46 15.97
CA GLU A 170 -19.54 18.72 16.56
C GLU A 170 -18.28 18.58 17.42
N LEU A 171 -18.11 17.47 18.12
CA LEU A 171 -16.87 17.16 18.83
C LEU A 171 -15.68 17.12 17.87
N LEU A 172 -15.84 16.48 16.71
CA LEU A 172 -14.79 16.41 15.68
C LEU A 172 -14.59 17.73 14.91
N ARG A 173 -15.57 18.65 14.97
CA ARG A 173 -15.41 20.02 14.46
C ARG A 173 -14.54 20.86 15.39
N VAL A 174 -14.79 20.77 16.70
CA VAL A 174 -14.07 21.53 17.73
C VAL A 174 -12.69 20.93 18.04
N ASP A 175 -12.56 19.61 18.05
CA ASP A 175 -11.31 18.87 18.31
C ASP A 175 -11.06 17.82 17.20
N PRO A 176 -10.51 18.24 16.05
CA PRO A 176 -10.29 17.37 14.89
C PRO A 176 -9.29 16.23 15.10
N GLU A 177 -8.45 16.31 16.12
CA GLU A 177 -7.41 15.32 16.43
C GLU A 177 -7.82 14.41 17.60
N SER A 178 -9.10 14.49 18.01
CA SER A 178 -9.63 13.74 19.14
C SER A 178 -9.75 12.25 18.83
N CYS A 179 -8.77 11.45 19.27
CA CYS A 179 -8.89 9.99 19.21
C CYS A 179 -10.19 9.50 19.87
N ARG A 180 -10.55 10.09 21.03
CA ARG A 180 -11.82 9.78 21.73
C ARG A 180 -13.03 10.19 20.88
N GLY A 181 -13.02 11.38 20.29
CA GLY A 181 -14.08 11.83 19.38
C GLY A 181 -14.32 10.86 18.23
N TYR A 182 -13.26 10.37 17.58
CA TYR A 182 -13.39 9.37 16.52
C TYR A 182 -13.91 8.03 17.02
N LEU A 183 -13.49 7.56 18.21
CA LEU A 183 -14.04 6.34 18.81
C LEU A 183 -15.54 6.48 19.10
N ARG A 184 -15.95 7.61 19.67
CA ARG A 184 -17.36 7.91 19.94
C ARG A 184 -18.18 7.90 18.66
N TYR A 185 -17.73 8.64 17.65
CA TYR A 185 -18.37 8.67 16.35
C TYR A 185 -18.45 7.27 15.74
N ALA A 186 -17.36 6.50 15.77
CA ALA A 186 -17.30 5.16 15.20
C ALA A 186 -18.27 4.18 15.88
N ASP A 187 -18.34 4.19 17.21
CA ASP A 187 -19.25 3.35 18.00
C ASP A 187 -20.72 3.71 17.72
N VAL A 188 -21.06 5.01 17.64
CA VAL A 188 -22.40 5.49 17.30
C VAL A 188 -22.77 5.09 15.87
N ALA A 189 -21.90 5.37 14.89
CA ALA A 189 -22.11 5.02 13.50
C ALA A 189 -22.30 3.51 13.30
N LEU A 190 -21.54 2.68 14.03
CA LEU A 190 -21.69 1.21 13.99
C LEU A 190 -23.07 0.76 14.45
N ARG A 191 -23.63 1.41 15.47
CA ARG A 191 -24.96 1.09 16.03
C ARG A 191 -26.11 1.56 15.14
N LEU A 192 -25.85 2.52 14.26
CA LEU A 192 -26.78 3.03 13.25
C LEU A 192 -26.61 2.34 11.88
N ASP A 193 -25.88 1.22 11.82
CA ASP A 193 -25.56 0.49 10.58
C ASP A 193 -24.85 1.34 9.51
N ARG A 194 -24.16 2.41 9.93
CA ARG A 194 -23.32 3.27 9.08
C ARG A 194 -21.90 2.72 9.01
N TYR A 195 -21.76 1.53 8.44
CA TYR A 195 -20.52 0.75 8.52
C TYR A 195 -19.31 1.43 7.88
N LYS A 196 -19.47 2.17 6.77
CA LYS A 196 -18.37 2.90 6.14
C LYS A 196 -17.87 4.05 6.99
N GLU A 197 -18.78 4.90 7.46
CA GLU A 197 -18.49 6.00 8.39
C GLU A 197 -17.77 5.48 9.64
N SER A 198 -18.29 4.39 10.22
CA SER A 198 -17.69 3.72 11.36
C SER A 198 -16.28 3.18 11.07
N MET A 199 -16.08 2.51 9.92
CA MET A 199 -14.77 1.98 9.52
C MET A 199 -13.73 3.09 9.39
N LEU A 200 -14.06 4.18 8.70
CA LEU A 200 -13.14 5.30 8.51
C LEU A 200 -12.80 5.97 9.85
N ALA A 201 -13.79 6.17 10.72
CA ALA A 201 -13.58 6.74 12.05
C ALA A 201 -12.69 5.85 12.95
N TYR A 202 -12.87 4.52 12.96
CA TYR A 202 -11.94 3.62 13.65
C TYR A 202 -10.52 3.67 13.08
N GLY A 203 -10.39 3.84 11.76
CA GLY A 203 -9.11 4.07 11.10
C GLY A 203 -8.42 5.33 11.62
N CYS A 204 -9.14 6.46 11.69
CA CYS A 204 -8.65 7.71 12.27
C CYS A 204 -8.25 7.52 13.75
N ALA A 205 -9.11 6.91 14.56
CA ALA A 205 -8.83 6.66 15.98
C ALA A 205 -7.58 5.79 16.20
N PHE A 206 -7.38 4.76 15.37
CA PHE A 206 -6.19 3.90 15.42
C PHE A 206 -4.91 4.69 15.19
N GLN A 207 -4.93 5.63 14.24
CA GLN A 207 -3.76 6.42 13.86
C GLN A 207 -3.42 7.51 14.88
N GLN A 208 -4.42 7.98 15.62
CA GLN A 208 -4.27 9.06 16.62
C GLN A 208 -3.96 8.54 18.02
N THR A 209 -3.91 7.22 18.24
CA THR A 209 -3.65 6.65 19.57
C THR A 209 -2.28 5.97 19.66
N GLY A 210 -1.61 6.17 20.80
CA GLY A 210 -0.47 5.35 21.22
C GLY A 210 -0.86 4.11 22.04
N GLU A 211 -2.13 3.99 22.45
CA GLU A 211 -2.56 2.96 23.41
C GLU A 211 -2.82 1.60 22.73
N PRO A 212 -2.10 0.52 23.10
CA PRO A 212 -2.25 -0.79 22.45
C PRO A 212 -3.67 -1.37 22.56
N LYS A 213 -4.33 -1.16 23.70
CA LYS A 213 -5.70 -1.66 23.94
C LYS A 213 -6.71 -1.03 22.97
N VAL A 214 -6.57 0.28 22.71
CA VAL A 214 -7.42 1.01 21.76
C VAL A 214 -7.15 0.53 20.33
N LYS A 215 -5.88 0.35 19.95
CA LYS A 215 -5.53 -0.21 18.63
C LYS A 215 -6.15 -1.59 18.40
N ILE A 216 -6.08 -2.49 19.38
CA ILE A 216 -6.71 -3.82 19.31
C ILE A 216 -8.23 -3.71 19.17
N TYR A 217 -8.85 -2.80 19.91
CA TYR A 217 -10.28 -2.52 19.82
C TYR A 217 -10.66 -2.03 18.41
N CYS A 218 -9.99 -1.00 17.89
CA CYS A 218 -10.22 -0.49 16.54
C CYS A 218 -10.09 -1.59 15.49
N LEU A 219 -9.04 -2.42 15.55
CA LEU A 219 -8.87 -3.51 14.57
C LEU A 219 -9.98 -4.56 14.64
N LYS A 220 -10.50 -4.86 15.84
CA LYS A 220 -11.66 -5.75 16.00
C LYS A 220 -12.91 -5.16 15.34
N GLN A 221 -13.16 -3.87 15.57
CA GLN A 221 -14.34 -3.21 15.01
C GLN A 221 -14.23 -2.96 13.51
N LEU A 222 -13.05 -2.62 13.01
CA LEU A 222 -12.75 -2.54 11.57
C LEU A 222 -13.08 -3.86 10.86
N ALA A 223 -12.68 -4.99 11.45
CA ALA A 223 -13.04 -6.31 10.93
C ALA A 223 -14.56 -6.55 10.93
N GLN A 224 -15.28 -6.07 11.95
CA GLN A 224 -16.75 -6.13 11.98
C GLN A 224 -17.38 -5.29 10.86
N CYS A 225 -16.91 -4.05 10.64
CA CYS A 225 -17.39 -3.19 9.56
C CYS A 225 -17.09 -3.79 8.18
N SER A 226 -15.97 -4.50 8.03
CA SER A 226 -15.58 -5.14 6.77
C SER A 226 -16.55 -6.22 6.29
N ASN A 227 -17.42 -6.71 7.17
CA ASN A 227 -18.50 -7.61 6.78
C ASN A 227 -19.59 -6.90 5.96
N PHE A 228 -19.65 -5.56 5.93
CA PHE A 228 -20.72 -4.81 5.28
C PHE A 228 -20.21 -3.76 4.29
N SER A 229 -18.92 -3.41 4.35
CA SER A 229 -18.29 -2.39 3.52
C SER A 229 -16.87 -2.79 3.13
N GLU A 230 -16.39 -2.32 1.97
CA GLU A 230 -15.04 -2.62 1.50
C GLU A 230 -13.97 -1.86 2.31
N TRP A 231 -12.73 -2.34 2.33
CA TRP A 231 -11.68 -1.77 3.17
C TRP A 231 -11.24 -0.36 2.75
N GLY A 232 -11.06 0.49 3.77
CA GLY A 232 -10.51 1.84 3.58
C GLY A 232 -11.45 2.75 2.79
N CYS A 233 -10.85 3.58 1.95
CA CYS A 233 -11.55 4.62 1.20
C CYS A 233 -12.16 4.11 -0.12
N VAL A 234 -12.65 2.87 -0.12
CA VAL A 234 -13.40 2.26 -1.23
C VAL A 234 -14.88 2.23 -0.88
N PHE A 235 -15.71 2.92 -1.65
CA PHE A 235 -17.11 3.20 -1.38
C PHE A 235 -18.00 2.56 -2.43
N THR A 236 -19.17 2.09 -2.03
CA THR A 236 -20.31 1.87 -2.91
C THR A 236 -20.98 3.20 -3.24
N GLU A 237 -21.78 3.24 -4.31
CA GLU A 237 -22.51 4.45 -4.72
C GLU A 237 -23.47 5.00 -3.63
N ASP A 238 -24.02 4.14 -2.77
CA ASP A 238 -24.88 4.60 -1.69
C ASP A 238 -24.09 5.18 -0.52
N GLU A 239 -22.89 4.65 -0.26
CA GLU A 239 -22.01 5.16 0.78
C GLU A 239 -21.45 6.55 0.41
N THR A 240 -21.16 6.80 -0.87
CA THR A 240 -20.67 8.13 -1.31
C THR A 240 -21.67 9.24 -1.02
N LYS A 241 -22.98 8.94 -1.05
CA LYS A 241 -24.07 9.89 -0.78
C LYS A 241 -24.31 10.13 0.71
N LYS A 242 -23.84 9.23 1.59
CA LYS A 242 -24.09 9.27 3.04
C LYS A 242 -22.97 9.94 3.83
N MET A 243 -21.79 10.10 3.22
CA MET A 243 -20.63 10.68 3.89
C MET A 243 -20.88 12.17 4.23
N PRO A 244 -20.59 12.61 5.46
CA PRO A 244 -20.69 14.03 5.82
C PRO A 244 -19.57 14.85 5.16
N ASP A 245 -19.95 15.84 4.34
CA ASP A 245 -19.01 16.69 3.58
C ASP A 245 -17.94 17.34 4.48
N ASP A 246 -18.34 17.85 5.65
CA ASP A 246 -17.47 18.54 6.61
C ASP A 246 -16.34 17.65 7.16
N LEU A 247 -16.57 16.33 7.25
CA LEU A 247 -15.62 15.39 7.82
C LEU A 247 -14.97 14.48 6.77
N LEU A 248 -15.49 14.47 5.53
CA LEU A 248 -15.10 13.54 4.48
C LEU A 248 -13.59 13.54 4.24
N SER A 249 -12.98 14.71 4.01
CA SER A 249 -11.53 14.80 3.72
C SER A 249 -10.67 14.29 4.87
N ARG A 250 -11.09 14.50 6.12
CA ARG A 250 -10.36 14.05 7.31
C ARG A 250 -10.54 12.54 7.53
N MET A 251 -11.76 12.04 7.38
CA MET A 251 -12.08 10.62 7.57
C MET A 251 -11.54 9.74 6.44
N ALA A 252 -11.50 10.27 5.22
CA ALA A 252 -10.96 9.59 4.05
C ALA A 252 -9.43 9.75 3.91
N ALA A 253 -8.75 10.30 4.93
CA ALA A 253 -7.30 10.40 4.94
C ALA A 253 -6.65 9.02 4.71
N PRO A 254 -5.57 8.92 3.91
CA PRO A 254 -4.91 7.66 3.63
C PRO A 254 -4.48 6.91 4.90
N TRP A 255 -4.77 5.62 4.95
CA TRP A 255 -4.36 4.80 6.07
C TRP A 255 -2.85 4.51 6.07
N GLY A 256 -2.19 4.75 7.20
CA GLY A 256 -0.75 4.57 7.38
C GLY A 256 -0.31 3.11 7.32
N THR A 257 0.99 2.91 7.11
CA THR A 257 1.61 1.58 6.94
C THR A 257 1.39 0.67 8.15
N GLU A 258 1.38 1.21 9.37
CA GLU A 258 1.13 0.44 10.60
C GLU A 258 -0.26 -0.21 10.56
N LEU A 259 -1.31 0.59 10.30
CA LEU A 259 -2.69 0.12 10.24
C LEU A 259 -2.87 -0.92 9.13
N ARG A 260 -2.36 -0.63 7.92
CA ARG A 260 -2.43 -1.56 6.79
C ARG A 260 -1.74 -2.87 7.07
N THR A 261 -0.56 -2.82 7.69
CA THR A 261 0.19 -4.02 8.08
C THR A 261 -0.55 -4.81 9.15
N ALA A 262 -1.13 -4.13 10.15
CA ALA A 262 -1.90 -4.77 11.20
C ALA A 262 -3.17 -5.45 10.67
N ILE A 263 -3.87 -4.85 9.70
CA ILE A 263 -5.05 -5.47 9.06
C ILE A 263 -4.62 -6.65 8.18
N SER A 264 -3.64 -6.45 7.30
CA SER A 264 -3.21 -7.44 6.31
C SER A 264 -2.52 -8.68 6.89
N ASN A 265 -2.10 -8.63 8.17
CA ASN A 265 -1.55 -9.77 8.89
C ASN A 265 -2.62 -10.59 9.64
N ARG A 266 -3.88 -10.14 9.66
CA ARG A 266 -4.98 -10.88 10.29
C ARG A 266 -5.56 -11.88 9.30
N ASP A 267 -5.99 -13.02 9.83
CA ASP A 267 -6.77 -13.99 9.07
C ASP A 267 -8.23 -13.53 9.03
N LEU A 268 -8.58 -12.82 7.97
CA LEU A 268 -9.91 -12.23 7.76
C LEU A 268 -10.50 -12.82 6.48
N SER A 269 -11.39 -13.79 6.64
CA SER A 269 -12.22 -14.24 5.53
C SER A 269 -13.21 -13.13 5.16
N PRO A 270 -13.21 -12.61 3.93
CA PRO A 270 -14.21 -11.63 3.51
C PRO A 270 -15.58 -12.31 3.45
N ILE A 271 -16.54 -11.82 4.24
CA ILE A 271 -17.92 -12.37 4.30
C ILE A 271 -18.94 -11.42 3.64
N LEU A 272 -18.48 -10.31 3.04
CA LEU A 272 -19.29 -9.26 2.40
C LEU A 272 -20.56 -9.83 1.72
N PRO A 273 -21.76 -9.63 2.31
CA PRO A 273 -23.00 -10.15 1.80
C PRO A 273 -23.32 -9.46 0.48
N LEU A 274 -23.80 -10.28 -0.45
CA LEU A 274 -24.05 -9.93 -1.85
C LEU A 274 -24.99 -8.72 -1.98
N LEU A 275 -24.44 -7.56 -2.35
CA LEU A 275 -25.21 -6.54 -3.07
C LEU A 275 -25.57 -7.08 -4.48
N PRO A 276 -26.72 -6.71 -5.05
CA PRO A 276 -27.17 -7.25 -6.32
C PRO A 276 -26.23 -6.82 -7.46
N ARG A 277 -25.69 -7.80 -8.19
CA ARG A 277 -24.95 -7.66 -9.48
C ARG A 277 -24.00 -6.45 -9.58
N ASP A 278 -22.78 -6.59 -9.04
CA ASP A 278 -21.62 -5.71 -9.30
C ASP A 278 -21.86 -4.22 -9.01
N PRO A 279 -21.97 -3.80 -7.73
CA PRO A 279 -22.07 -2.38 -7.41
C PRO A 279 -20.81 -1.65 -7.86
N ALA A 280 -20.98 -0.55 -8.58
CA ALA A 280 -19.87 0.32 -8.92
C ALA A 280 -19.16 0.78 -7.64
N LEU A 281 -17.86 0.52 -7.56
CA LEU A 281 -17.03 0.99 -6.46
C LEU A 281 -16.31 2.28 -6.84
N PHE A 282 -16.12 3.14 -5.86
CA PHE A 282 -15.47 4.42 -5.97
C PHE A 282 -14.35 4.51 -4.97
N VAL A 283 -13.28 5.22 -5.32
CA VAL A 283 -12.21 5.57 -4.39
C VAL A 283 -12.24 7.07 -4.14
N TYR A 284 -11.98 7.48 -2.90
CA TYR A 284 -11.83 8.90 -2.57
C TYR A 284 -10.59 9.48 -3.26
N SER A 285 -10.69 10.74 -3.68
CA SER A 285 -9.62 11.57 -4.23
C SER A 285 -9.78 12.99 -3.72
N ASP A 286 -8.67 13.68 -3.45
CA ASP A 286 -8.71 15.09 -3.04
C ASP A 286 -9.13 16.04 -4.19
N SER A 287 -9.14 15.55 -5.44
CA SER A 287 -9.58 16.32 -6.61
C SER A 287 -11.04 16.04 -6.97
N GLN A 288 -11.73 17.06 -7.47
CA GLN A 288 -13.11 16.93 -7.93
C GLN A 288 -13.18 16.17 -9.27
N PRO A 289 -14.08 15.19 -9.44
CA PRO A 289 -15.03 14.68 -8.45
C PRO A 289 -14.34 13.87 -7.34
N TYR A 290 -14.69 14.13 -6.07
CA TYR A 290 -14.06 13.48 -4.90
C TYR A 290 -14.15 11.96 -4.89
N PHE A 291 -15.12 11.38 -5.58
CA PHE A 291 -15.30 9.94 -5.70
C PHE A 291 -15.08 9.52 -7.14
N GLN A 292 -13.96 8.83 -7.38
CA GLN A 292 -13.60 8.35 -8.70
C GLN A 292 -13.93 6.87 -8.85
N LYS A 293 -14.65 6.54 -9.92
CA LYS A 293 -15.14 5.18 -10.17
C LYS A 293 -13.97 4.25 -10.50
N LEU A 294 -13.82 3.15 -9.75
CA LEU A 294 -12.88 2.08 -10.05
C LEU A 294 -13.39 1.21 -11.20
N SER A 295 -12.48 0.50 -11.88
CA SER A 295 -12.89 -0.53 -12.82
C SER A 295 -13.65 -1.66 -12.10
N ARG A 296 -14.51 -2.37 -12.85
CA ARG A 296 -15.45 -3.35 -12.31
C ARG A 296 -14.78 -4.43 -11.46
N PHE A 297 -15.53 -4.96 -10.49
CA PHE A 297 -15.12 -6.06 -9.62
C PHE A 297 -13.79 -5.87 -8.86
N PHE A 298 -13.41 -4.64 -8.54
CA PHE A 298 -12.34 -4.43 -7.58
C PHE A 298 -12.70 -5.07 -6.24
N ARG A 299 -11.86 -5.97 -5.71
CA ARG A 299 -12.02 -6.58 -4.38
C ARG A 299 -10.68 -6.89 -3.75
N TRP A 300 -10.58 -6.65 -2.45
CA TRP A 300 -9.49 -7.19 -1.64
C TRP A 300 -9.77 -8.65 -1.29
N LEU A 301 -8.86 -9.55 -1.66
CA LEU A 301 -8.84 -10.92 -1.15
C LEU A 301 -8.06 -10.98 0.16
N VAL A 302 -6.90 -10.31 0.18
CA VAL A 302 -6.14 -10.04 1.41
C VAL A 302 -6.02 -8.52 1.50
N PRO A 303 -6.67 -7.85 2.49
CA PRO A 303 -6.73 -6.40 2.56
C PRO A 303 -5.33 -5.77 2.50
N PHE A 304 -5.16 -4.76 1.65
CA PHE A 304 -3.87 -4.07 1.45
C PHE A 304 -2.70 -5.00 1.10
N HIS A 305 -2.95 -6.16 0.47
CA HIS A 305 -1.91 -7.06 -0.01
C HIS A 305 -2.24 -7.72 -1.34
N PHE A 306 -3.45 -8.29 -1.48
CA PHE A 306 -3.87 -8.94 -2.72
C PHE A 306 -5.28 -8.49 -3.09
N ALA A 307 -5.40 -7.85 -4.25
CA ALA A 307 -6.67 -7.48 -4.85
C ALA A 307 -6.86 -8.10 -6.24
N ILE A 308 -8.12 -8.24 -6.65
CA ILE A 308 -8.52 -8.63 -8.00
C ILE A 308 -9.43 -7.56 -8.60
N MET A 309 -9.39 -7.39 -9.92
CA MET A 309 -10.32 -6.52 -10.66
C MET A 309 -10.44 -6.89 -12.14
N CYS A 310 -11.35 -6.25 -12.86
CA CYS A 310 -11.36 -6.23 -14.33
C CYS A 310 -10.26 -5.33 -14.89
N THR A 311 -10.00 -5.43 -16.19
CA THR A 311 -8.96 -4.65 -16.85
C THR A 311 -9.11 -3.14 -16.63
N PRO A 312 -8.02 -2.46 -16.18
CA PRO A 312 -7.98 -0.99 -16.10
C PRO A 312 -8.28 -0.36 -17.46
N ARG A 313 -9.01 0.76 -17.46
CA ARG A 313 -9.51 1.41 -18.69
C ARG A 313 -8.52 2.41 -19.27
N ASP A 314 -7.76 3.08 -18.41
CA ASP A 314 -6.89 4.20 -18.76
C ASP A 314 -5.79 4.42 -17.71
N GLU A 315 -4.95 5.43 -17.94
CA GLU A 315 -3.91 5.88 -17.01
C GLU A 315 -4.46 6.41 -15.68
N GLN A 316 -5.70 6.93 -15.67
CA GLN A 316 -6.35 7.41 -14.45
C GLN A 316 -6.65 6.24 -13.51
N ASP A 317 -7.15 5.11 -14.02
CA ASP A 317 -7.32 3.89 -13.23
C ASP A 317 -5.99 3.44 -12.59
N ILE A 318 -4.87 3.50 -13.32
CA ILE A 318 -3.54 3.17 -12.76
C ILE A 318 -3.15 4.15 -11.64
N SER A 319 -3.40 5.44 -11.84
CA SER A 319 -3.14 6.49 -10.84
C SER A 319 -3.97 6.30 -9.57
N LEU A 320 -5.24 5.90 -9.71
CA LEU A 320 -6.13 5.59 -8.59
C LEU A 320 -5.66 4.36 -7.80
N LEU A 321 -5.22 3.31 -8.49
CA LEU A 321 -4.63 2.13 -7.87
C LEU A 321 -3.33 2.47 -7.12
N ALA A 322 -2.52 3.36 -7.70
CA ALA A 322 -1.27 3.85 -7.12
C ALA A 322 -1.48 4.77 -5.92
N SER A 323 -2.66 5.39 -5.84
CA SER A 323 -2.99 6.42 -4.86
C SER A 323 -2.66 5.98 -3.44
N PRO A 324 -2.35 6.93 -2.53
CA PRO A 324 -2.15 6.62 -1.14
C PRO A 324 -3.32 5.86 -0.52
N HIS A 325 -4.56 5.96 -1.02
CA HIS A 325 -5.74 5.26 -0.48
C HIS A 325 -5.75 3.75 -0.74
N LEU A 326 -5.32 3.30 -1.93
CA LEU A 326 -5.26 1.87 -2.29
C LEU A 326 -3.87 1.27 -2.10
N GLY A 327 -2.84 2.01 -2.51
CA GLY A 327 -1.44 1.63 -2.32
C GLY A 327 -0.97 0.44 -3.17
N ILE A 328 -1.64 0.11 -4.28
CA ILE A 328 -1.16 -0.94 -5.21
C ILE A 328 0.19 -0.53 -5.77
N ARG A 329 1.14 -1.46 -5.80
CA ARG A 329 2.49 -1.23 -6.35
C ARG A 329 2.87 -2.18 -7.46
N HIS A 330 2.11 -3.26 -7.64
CA HIS A 330 2.32 -4.22 -8.70
C HIS A 330 1.01 -4.64 -9.33
N ILE A 331 0.92 -4.53 -10.66
CA ILE A 331 -0.22 -5.03 -11.45
C ILE A 331 0.25 -6.23 -12.29
N LEU A 332 -0.45 -7.34 -12.16
CA LEU A 332 -0.30 -8.52 -13.02
C LEU A 332 -1.39 -8.55 -14.08
N THR A 333 -0.99 -8.40 -15.34
CA THR A 333 -1.87 -8.42 -16.52
C THR A 333 -1.89 -9.82 -17.13
N LEU A 334 -3.06 -10.48 -17.11
CA LEU A 334 -3.24 -11.85 -17.64
C LEU A 334 -3.88 -11.92 -19.04
N ALA A 335 -4.23 -10.78 -19.64
CA ALA A 335 -4.92 -10.71 -20.93
C ALA A 335 -4.07 -11.28 -22.09
N GLU A 336 -4.72 -11.90 -23.07
CA GLU A 336 -4.04 -12.51 -24.23
C GLU A 336 -3.65 -11.49 -25.30
N GLU A 337 -4.55 -10.54 -25.59
CA GLU A 337 -4.49 -9.75 -26.83
C GLU A 337 -3.39 -8.69 -26.82
N GLU A 338 -3.37 -7.81 -25.80
CA GLU A 338 -2.34 -6.78 -25.69
C GLU A 338 -1.96 -6.47 -24.23
N PRO A 339 -0.68 -6.15 -23.96
CA PRO A 339 -0.26 -5.60 -22.67
C PRO A 339 -0.87 -4.21 -22.46
N LEU A 340 -1.05 -3.82 -21.20
CA LEU A 340 -1.43 -2.44 -20.88
C LEU A 340 -0.36 -1.46 -21.41
N PRO A 341 -0.75 -0.27 -21.91
CA PRO A 341 0.20 0.70 -22.42
C PRO A 341 1.26 1.08 -21.38
N LYS A 342 2.54 0.94 -21.75
CA LYS A 342 3.67 1.26 -20.84
C LYS A 342 3.63 2.70 -20.32
N ALA A 343 3.08 3.62 -21.13
CA ALA A 343 2.94 5.03 -20.77
C ALA A 343 2.17 5.22 -19.46
N TRP A 344 1.12 4.43 -19.23
CA TRP A 344 0.25 4.52 -18.04
C TRP A 344 0.98 4.26 -16.71
N PHE A 345 2.15 3.62 -16.75
CA PHE A 345 2.94 3.31 -15.56
C PHE A 345 4.04 4.34 -15.29
N THR A 346 4.30 5.24 -16.22
CA THR A 346 5.39 6.23 -16.13
C THR A 346 5.12 7.19 -14.98
N GLY A 347 6.03 7.27 -13.99
CA GLY A 347 5.85 8.17 -12.85
C GLY A 347 4.83 7.72 -11.79
N SER A 348 4.05 6.66 -12.05
CA SER A 348 3.03 6.14 -11.12
C SER A 348 3.59 5.44 -9.88
N GLY A 349 4.84 4.97 -9.94
CA GLY A 349 5.43 4.10 -8.92
C GLY A 349 4.85 2.67 -8.89
N ILE A 350 4.03 2.30 -9.88
CA ILE A 350 3.52 0.94 -10.09
C ILE A 350 4.37 0.21 -11.14
N ARG A 351 4.71 -1.05 -10.85
CA ARG A 351 5.25 -1.98 -11.85
C ARG A 351 4.15 -2.83 -12.48
N ASN A 352 4.32 -3.18 -13.76
CA ASN A 352 3.44 -4.11 -14.46
C ASN A 352 4.20 -5.35 -14.91
N THR A 353 3.65 -6.53 -14.59
CA THR A 353 4.07 -7.80 -15.18
C THR A 353 2.99 -8.27 -16.16
N PHE A 354 3.38 -8.50 -17.41
CA PHE A 354 2.50 -9.05 -18.43
C PHE A 354 2.75 -10.56 -18.54
N LEU A 355 1.73 -11.37 -18.27
CA LEU A 355 1.80 -12.82 -18.37
C LEU A 355 0.57 -13.31 -19.16
N PRO A 356 0.66 -13.36 -20.50
CA PRO A 356 -0.50 -13.67 -21.33
C PRO A 356 -0.96 -15.11 -21.10
N ILE A 357 -2.25 -15.25 -20.81
CA ILE A 357 -2.93 -16.55 -20.73
C ILE A 357 -4.00 -16.55 -21.82
N PRO A 358 -4.06 -17.57 -22.70
CA PRO A 358 -5.07 -17.61 -23.75
C PRO A 358 -6.50 -17.44 -23.23
N ASN A 359 -7.33 -16.76 -24.02
CA ASN A 359 -8.73 -16.56 -23.71
C ASN A 359 -9.41 -17.92 -23.50
N HIS A 360 -10.29 -17.97 -22.50
CA HIS A 360 -10.97 -19.19 -22.07
C HIS A 360 -10.02 -20.36 -21.72
N HIS A 361 -8.78 -20.12 -21.31
CA HIS A 361 -7.90 -21.17 -20.81
C HIS A 361 -7.40 -20.82 -19.40
N PRO A 362 -7.18 -21.82 -18.53
CA PRO A 362 -6.45 -21.60 -17.29
C PRO A 362 -4.96 -21.35 -17.59
N PRO A 363 -4.21 -20.74 -16.64
CA PRO A 363 -2.75 -20.71 -16.71
C PRO A 363 -2.16 -22.13 -16.79
N THR A 364 -0.89 -22.23 -17.21
CA THR A 364 -0.09 -23.45 -16.99
C THR A 364 0.38 -23.56 -15.54
N ILE A 365 0.86 -24.73 -15.11
CA ILE A 365 1.45 -24.89 -13.76
C ILE A 365 2.63 -23.93 -13.62
N GLU A 366 3.50 -23.85 -14.63
CA GLU A 366 4.67 -22.98 -14.59
C GLU A 366 4.30 -21.49 -14.56
N GLN A 367 3.25 -21.07 -15.28
CA GLN A 367 2.72 -19.71 -15.14
C GLN A 367 2.20 -19.45 -13.73
N MET A 368 1.45 -20.39 -13.14
CA MET A 368 0.92 -20.27 -11.78
C MET A 368 2.03 -20.21 -10.73
N ASP A 369 3.10 -21.00 -10.90
CA ASP A 369 4.29 -20.99 -10.04
C ASP A 369 5.02 -19.64 -10.10
N LEU A 370 5.13 -19.07 -11.30
CA LEU A 370 5.70 -17.73 -11.48
C LEU A 370 4.86 -16.68 -10.76
N ILE A 371 3.53 -16.74 -10.87
CA ILE A 371 2.61 -15.84 -10.17
C ILE A 371 2.75 -15.95 -8.65
N MET A 372 2.81 -17.17 -8.10
CA MET A 372 3.02 -17.36 -6.66
C MET A 372 4.35 -16.79 -6.18
N ARG A 373 5.41 -16.92 -7.00
CA ARG A 373 6.70 -16.31 -6.69
C ARG A 373 6.65 -14.78 -6.68
N LEU A 374 5.76 -14.14 -7.46
CA LEU A 374 5.55 -12.70 -7.37
C LEU A 374 4.98 -12.30 -6.00
N PHE A 375 4.11 -13.12 -5.40
CA PHE A 375 3.57 -12.88 -4.06
C PHE A 375 4.61 -13.13 -2.95
N GLU A 376 5.48 -14.12 -3.09
CA GLU A 376 6.54 -14.38 -2.10
C GLU A 376 7.63 -13.29 -2.10
N ASN A 377 7.98 -12.78 -3.29
CA ASN A 377 9.04 -11.79 -3.46
C ASN A 377 8.59 -10.34 -3.22
N ASP A 378 7.29 -10.06 -3.34
CA ASP A 378 6.74 -8.71 -3.18
C ASP A 378 5.96 -8.60 -1.87
N THR A 379 6.48 -7.79 -0.95
CA THR A 379 5.75 -7.44 0.27
C THR A 379 4.70 -6.35 0.02
N LEU A 380 4.76 -5.70 -1.16
CA LEU A 380 3.85 -4.61 -1.52
C LEU A 380 2.53 -5.15 -2.11
N PRO A 381 1.46 -4.34 -2.10
CA PRO A 381 0.17 -4.79 -2.56
C PRO A 381 0.15 -5.07 -4.07
N LEU A 382 -0.29 -6.28 -4.42
CA LEU A 382 -0.37 -6.80 -5.78
C LEU A 382 -1.83 -6.89 -6.23
N LEU A 383 -2.09 -6.42 -7.43
CA LEU A 383 -3.39 -6.50 -8.11
C LEU A 383 -3.29 -7.46 -9.30
N VAL A 384 -4.24 -8.40 -9.40
CA VAL A 384 -4.37 -9.28 -10.57
C VAL A 384 -5.62 -8.93 -11.35
N HIS A 385 -5.48 -8.76 -12.68
CA HIS A 385 -6.64 -8.53 -13.55
C HIS A 385 -6.64 -9.42 -14.79
N CYS A 386 -7.82 -9.58 -15.37
CA CYS A 386 -8.03 -10.14 -16.70
C CYS A 386 -9.24 -9.46 -17.37
N GLY A 387 -9.38 -9.61 -18.69
CA GLY A 387 -10.38 -8.89 -19.52
C GLY A 387 -11.73 -8.65 -18.84
N GLU A 388 -12.48 -9.72 -18.58
CA GLU A 388 -13.76 -9.64 -17.86
C GLU A 388 -13.67 -9.97 -16.36
N GLY A 389 -12.47 -10.17 -15.82
CA GLY A 389 -12.28 -10.49 -14.40
C GLY A 389 -12.81 -11.85 -13.92
N ASP A 390 -13.57 -12.60 -14.74
CA ASP A 390 -14.38 -13.75 -14.31
C ASP A 390 -13.70 -15.12 -14.52
N SER A 391 -12.74 -15.21 -15.45
CA SER A 391 -12.09 -16.48 -15.80
C SER A 391 -10.71 -16.63 -15.18
N ARG A 392 -9.71 -15.85 -15.64
CA ARG A 392 -8.28 -16.07 -15.32
C ARG A 392 -7.87 -15.52 -13.96
N ALA A 393 -8.28 -14.29 -13.64
CA ALA A 393 -8.00 -13.68 -12.34
C ALA A 393 -8.64 -14.48 -11.19
N GLY A 394 -9.83 -15.04 -11.42
CA GLY A 394 -10.48 -15.95 -10.49
C GLY A 394 -9.68 -17.24 -10.26
N VAL A 395 -9.12 -17.85 -11.31
CA VAL A 395 -8.25 -19.04 -11.15
C VAL A 395 -7.02 -18.72 -10.31
N VAL A 396 -6.36 -17.59 -10.56
CA VAL A 396 -5.21 -17.14 -9.75
C VAL A 396 -5.61 -16.93 -8.29
N ALA A 397 -6.76 -16.29 -8.05
CA ALA A 397 -7.30 -16.09 -6.72
C ALA A 397 -7.59 -17.41 -5.99
N ALA A 398 -8.24 -18.38 -6.64
CA ALA A 398 -8.49 -19.68 -6.00
C ALA A 398 -7.20 -20.46 -5.73
N CYS A 399 -6.23 -20.44 -6.64
CA CYS A 399 -4.91 -21.02 -6.37
C CYS A 399 -4.23 -20.33 -5.18
N TYR A 400 -4.30 -19.00 -5.08
CA TYR A 400 -3.78 -18.28 -3.90
C TYR A 400 -4.44 -18.74 -2.60
N LEU A 401 -5.78 -18.84 -2.59
CA LEU A 401 -6.52 -19.29 -1.40
C LEU A 401 -6.18 -20.74 -1.03
N VAL A 402 -5.98 -21.63 -2.01
CA VAL A 402 -5.49 -23.00 -1.77
C VAL A 402 -4.12 -22.96 -1.06
N ALA A 403 -3.21 -22.09 -1.51
CA ALA A 403 -1.85 -22.04 -0.98
C ALA A 403 -1.76 -21.37 0.40
N TYR A 404 -2.49 -20.27 0.62
CA TYR A 404 -2.27 -19.39 1.78
C TYR A 404 -3.55 -19.08 2.59
N GLY A 405 -4.73 -19.41 2.06
CA GLY A 405 -6.00 -18.91 2.57
C GLY A 405 -6.11 -17.40 2.40
N PHE A 406 -6.79 -16.72 3.33
CA PHE A 406 -6.93 -15.26 3.36
C PHE A 406 -5.76 -14.55 4.06
N ARG A 407 -4.55 -15.11 3.93
CA ARG A 407 -3.34 -14.63 4.62
C ARG A 407 -2.23 -14.37 3.62
N LYS A 408 -1.25 -13.55 4.02
CA LYS A 408 -0.02 -13.35 3.25
C LYS A 408 0.80 -14.65 3.16
N PRO A 409 1.65 -14.79 2.13
CA PRO A 409 2.65 -15.84 2.09
C PRO A 409 3.50 -15.82 3.36
N SER A 410 3.67 -16.99 3.98
CA SER A 410 4.58 -17.19 5.10
C SER A 410 5.61 -18.24 4.70
N GLN A 411 6.87 -18.07 5.13
CA GLN A 411 7.99 -18.95 4.75
C GLN A 411 7.81 -20.42 5.17
N ALA A 412 6.78 -20.74 5.96
CA ALA A 412 6.51 -22.08 6.48
C ALA A 412 5.41 -22.84 5.72
N SER A 413 4.74 -22.24 4.72
CA SER A 413 3.65 -22.91 4.01
C SER A 413 4.18 -23.84 2.91
N ASN A 414 4.57 -25.06 3.31
CA ASN A 414 4.98 -26.11 2.38
C ASN A 414 3.77 -26.86 1.78
N GLU A 415 2.61 -26.75 2.42
CA GLU A 415 1.39 -27.46 2.07
C GLU A 415 0.23 -26.50 1.78
N PRO A 416 -0.78 -26.94 1.00
CA PRO A 416 -2.02 -26.21 0.80
C PRO A 416 -2.77 -25.99 2.13
N VAL A 417 -3.22 -24.78 2.39
CA VAL A 417 -4.00 -24.39 3.58
C VAL A 417 -5.48 -24.74 3.45
N MET A 418 -6.00 -24.76 2.22
CA MET A 418 -7.42 -25.05 1.94
C MET A 418 -7.55 -26.05 0.79
N SER A 419 -8.62 -26.85 0.82
CA SER A 419 -8.97 -27.69 -0.31
C SER A 419 -9.44 -26.86 -1.51
N THR A 420 -9.39 -27.46 -2.71
CA THR A 420 -9.87 -26.80 -3.94
C THR A 420 -11.34 -26.36 -3.83
N ASN A 421 -12.20 -27.21 -3.26
CA ASN A 421 -13.62 -26.90 -3.14
C ASN A 421 -13.88 -25.75 -2.16
N GLU A 422 -13.17 -25.72 -1.02
CA GLU A 422 -13.29 -24.63 -0.05
C GLU A 422 -12.83 -23.30 -0.65
N ALA A 423 -11.69 -23.30 -1.35
CA ALA A 423 -11.15 -22.10 -2.00
C ALA A 423 -12.10 -21.55 -3.08
N ILE A 424 -12.66 -22.41 -3.93
CA ILE A 424 -13.61 -22.01 -4.97
C ILE A 424 -14.92 -21.50 -4.34
N SER A 425 -15.46 -22.20 -3.34
CA SER A 425 -16.68 -21.77 -2.64
C SER A 425 -16.49 -20.43 -1.94
N ALA A 426 -15.37 -20.23 -1.26
CA ALA A 426 -15.04 -18.97 -0.60
C ALA A 426 -14.91 -17.82 -1.62
N LEU A 427 -14.23 -18.06 -2.75
CA LEU A 427 -14.11 -17.07 -3.81
C LEU A 427 -15.48 -16.75 -4.45
N ARG A 428 -16.34 -17.74 -4.64
CA ARG A 428 -17.70 -17.55 -5.17
C ARG A 428 -18.61 -16.79 -4.21
N ALA A 429 -18.41 -16.93 -2.90
CA ALA A 429 -19.11 -16.12 -1.91
C ALA A 429 -18.75 -14.62 -2.04
N ILE A 430 -17.50 -14.32 -2.39
CA ILE A 430 -17.01 -12.95 -2.63
C ILE A 430 -17.43 -12.44 -4.01
N LYS A 431 -17.29 -13.29 -5.03
CA LYS A 431 -17.54 -12.98 -6.45
C LYS A 431 -18.18 -14.20 -7.13
N PRO A 432 -19.53 -14.27 -7.23
CA PRO A 432 -20.25 -15.43 -7.74
C PRO A 432 -19.89 -15.83 -9.19
N SER A 433 -19.45 -14.88 -10.01
CA SER A 433 -19.05 -15.13 -11.41
C SER A 433 -17.67 -15.78 -11.56
N SER A 434 -16.94 -16.00 -10.46
CA SER A 434 -15.59 -16.57 -10.52
C SER A 434 -15.60 -18.06 -10.85
N ILE A 435 -14.71 -18.47 -11.76
CA ILE A 435 -14.42 -19.89 -12.06
C ILE A 435 -15.68 -20.64 -12.50
N GLN A 436 -16.35 -20.20 -13.56
CA GLN A 436 -17.55 -20.88 -14.06
C GLN A 436 -17.27 -22.10 -14.96
N ALA A 437 -16.11 -22.12 -15.63
CA ALA A 437 -15.78 -23.18 -16.59
C ALA A 437 -15.18 -24.42 -15.89
N PRO A 438 -15.62 -25.65 -16.21
CA PRO A 438 -15.10 -26.89 -15.58
C PRO A 438 -13.58 -27.06 -15.68
N GLN A 439 -12.98 -26.63 -16.79
CA GLN A 439 -11.53 -26.67 -16.99
C GLN A 439 -10.75 -25.76 -16.02
N HIS A 440 -11.36 -24.68 -15.52
CA HIS A 440 -10.74 -23.80 -14.52
C HIS A 440 -10.73 -24.49 -13.16
N GLU A 441 -11.83 -25.12 -12.76
CA GLU A 441 -11.89 -25.92 -11.52
C GLU A 441 -10.91 -27.10 -11.55
N ALA A 442 -10.88 -27.81 -12.68
CA ALA A 442 -9.95 -28.91 -12.91
C ALA A 442 -8.49 -28.44 -12.82
N PHE A 443 -8.18 -27.23 -13.30
CA PHE A 443 -6.85 -26.67 -13.16
C PHE A 443 -6.48 -26.37 -11.69
N VAL A 444 -7.36 -25.75 -10.91
CA VAL A 444 -7.09 -25.48 -9.49
C VAL A 444 -6.83 -26.79 -8.75
N THR A 445 -7.59 -27.84 -9.05
CA THR A 445 -7.38 -29.19 -8.50
C THR A 445 -6.01 -29.77 -8.90
N LYS A 446 -5.65 -29.64 -10.18
CA LYS A 446 -4.37 -30.10 -10.73
C LYS A 446 -3.20 -29.37 -10.07
N TRP A 447 -3.30 -28.06 -9.87
CA TRP A 447 -2.24 -27.26 -9.27
C TRP A 447 -2.12 -27.53 -7.76
N CYS A 448 -3.24 -27.65 -7.03
CA CYS A 448 -3.25 -28.09 -5.64
C CYS A 448 -2.52 -29.45 -5.47
N SER A 449 -2.81 -30.40 -6.35
CA SER A 449 -2.13 -31.70 -6.39
C SER A 449 -0.63 -31.57 -6.69
N ALA A 450 -0.22 -30.58 -7.49
CA ALA A 450 1.18 -30.33 -7.79
C ALA A 450 1.95 -29.81 -6.57
N ILE A 451 1.37 -28.88 -5.81
CA ILE A 451 1.92 -28.40 -4.53
C ILE A 451 2.08 -29.57 -3.56
N TRP A 452 1.01 -30.35 -3.38
CA TRP A 452 1.01 -31.50 -2.46
C TRP A 452 2.12 -32.51 -2.78
N LYS A 453 2.30 -32.83 -4.07
CA LYS A 453 3.34 -33.77 -4.52
C LYS A 453 4.76 -33.25 -4.30
N ARG A 454 4.98 -31.94 -4.49
CA ARG A 454 6.32 -31.33 -4.36
C ARG A 454 6.62 -30.77 -2.98
N GLN A 455 5.64 -30.76 -2.07
CA GLN A 455 5.76 -30.24 -0.70
C GLN A 455 6.26 -28.79 -0.63
N HIS A 456 5.92 -27.99 -1.64
CA HIS A 456 6.26 -26.58 -1.72
C HIS A 456 5.22 -25.84 -2.57
N VAL A 457 4.78 -24.65 -2.13
CA VAL A 457 3.88 -23.80 -2.94
C VAL A 457 4.57 -23.32 -4.21
N VAL A 458 5.84 -22.94 -4.12
CA VAL A 458 6.66 -22.52 -5.27
C VAL A 458 7.85 -23.47 -5.39
N PRO A 459 8.18 -23.97 -6.60
CA PRO A 459 9.33 -24.85 -6.74
C PRO A 459 10.63 -24.08 -6.45
N PRO A 460 11.60 -24.66 -5.73
CA PRO A 460 12.87 -24.00 -5.48
C PRO A 460 13.58 -23.68 -6.80
N LEU A 461 14.25 -22.52 -6.86
CA LEU A 461 15.08 -22.18 -8.00
C LEU A 461 16.34 -23.04 -7.97
N LEU A 462 16.76 -23.50 -9.15
CA LEU A 462 18.05 -24.17 -9.28
C LEU A 462 19.18 -23.18 -8.96
N PRO A 463 20.21 -23.61 -8.20
CA PRO A 463 21.29 -22.72 -7.81
C PRO A 463 22.07 -22.25 -9.04
N GLU A 464 22.50 -21.00 -8.98
CA GLU A 464 23.34 -20.39 -9.99
C GLU A 464 24.78 -20.95 -9.89
N PRO A 465 25.48 -21.16 -11.03
CA PRO A 465 26.87 -21.59 -11.00
C PRO A 465 27.76 -20.60 -10.25
N LEU A 466 28.77 -21.13 -9.55
CA LEU A 466 29.76 -20.32 -8.87
C LEU A 466 30.53 -19.42 -9.84
N HIS A 467 31.16 -18.38 -9.30
CA HIS A 467 32.01 -17.48 -10.06
C HIS A 467 33.14 -18.24 -10.77
N THR A 468 33.16 -18.14 -12.09
CA THR A 468 34.21 -18.68 -12.95
C THR A 468 34.65 -17.62 -13.97
N PRO A 469 35.94 -17.53 -14.31
CA PRO A 469 36.38 -16.66 -15.39
C PRO A 469 35.86 -17.17 -16.74
N MET A 470 35.74 -16.28 -17.73
CA MET A 470 35.47 -16.70 -19.10
C MET A 470 36.66 -17.48 -19.69
N ILE A 471 36.36 -18.50 -20.49
CA ILE A 471 37.38 -19.30 -21.19
C ILE A 471 37.48 -18.77 -22.62
N ILE A 472 38.69 -18.44 -23.08
CA ILE A 472 38.93 -17.90 -24.43
C ILE A 472 39.81 -18.87 -25.21
N GLU A 473 39.27 -19.40 -26.31
CA GLU A 473 40.03 -20.11 -27.34
C GLU A 473 40.25 -19.16 -28.52
N GLY A 474 41.48 -19.04 -29.02
CA GLY A 474 41.83 -18.10 -30.11
C GLY A 474 42.16 -16.68 -29.62
N GLU A 475 41.94 -15.66 -30.46
CA GLU A 475 42.34 -14.28 -30.17
C GLU A 475 41.14 -13.31 -30.11
N LEU A 476 40.77 -12.90 -28.89
CA LEU A 476 39.74 -11.88 -28.67
C LEU A 476 40.33 -10.47 -28.78
N SER A 477 40.35 -9.94 -30.01
CA SER A 477 40.87 -8.60 -30.33
C SER A 477 39.84 -7.48 -30.04
N PRO A 478 40.28 -6.26 -29.65
CA PRO A 478 39.42 -5.07 -29.60
C PRO A 478 38.79 -4.71 -30.95
N ALA A 479 39.36 -5.20 -32.06
CA ALA A 479 38.84 -5.01 -33.42
C ALA A 479 37.73 -6.02 -33.79
N ALA A 480 37.27 -6.85 -32.86
CA ALA A 480 36.15 -7.78 -33.10
C ALA A 480 34.89 -7.04 -33.55
N ASP A 481 34.39 -7.43 -34.71
CA ASP A 481 33.34 -6.74 -35.47
C ASP A 481 32.04 -7.54 -35.56
N LEU A 482 32.07 -8.86 -35.34
CA LEU A 482 30.89 -9.71 -35.28
C LEU A 482 30.93 -10.61 -34.04
N PHE A 483 29.84 -10.61 -33.27
CA PHE A 483 29.63 -11.48 -32.12
C PHE A 483 28.42 -12.37 -32.36
N ILE A 484 28.64 -13.67 -32.49
CA ILE A 484 27.58 -14.66 -32.66
C ILE A 484 27.33 -15.34 -31.31
N LEU A 485 26.13 -15.13 -30.75
CA LEU A 485 25.75 -15.78 -29.50
C LEU A 485 25.35 -17.24 -29.76
N VAL A 486 25.74 -18.14 -28.87
CA VAL A 486 25.45 -19.58 -28.95
C VAL A 486 25.01 -20.08 -27.57
N GLY A 487 23.96 -20.88 -27.50
CA GLY A 487 23.52 -21.50 -26.25
C GLY A 487 22.01 -21.74 -26.21
N LEU A 488 21.57 -22.54 -25.24
CA LEU A 488 20.16 -22.93 -25.10
C LEU A 488 19.24 -21.75 -24.69
N PRO A 489 17.93 -21.80 -24.96
CA PRO A 489 16.97 -20.85 -24.39
C PRO A 489 17.10 -20.81 -22.86
N GLY A 490 17.16 -19.61 -22.27
CA GLY A 490 17.41 -19.46 -20.82
C GLY A 490 18.88 -19.45 -20.40
N SER A 491 19.84 -19.56 -21.33
CA SER A 491 21.28 -19.54 -21.01
C SER A 491 21.86 -18.16 -20.66
N GLY A 492 21.10 -17.07 -20.78
CA GLY A 492 21.54 -15.71 -20.44
C GLY A 492 21.93 -14.80 -21.62
N LYS A 493 21.85 -15.30 -22.87
CA LYS A 493 22.18 -14.54 -24.09
C LYS A 493 21.48 -13.17 -24.16
N SER A 494 20.16 -13.14 -24.03
CA SER A 494 19.41 -11.87 -24.13
C SER A 494 19.75 -10.89 -23.01
N TRP A 495 20.11 -11.37 -21.81
CA TRP A 495 20.59 -10.50 -20.74
C TRP A 495 21.91 -9.85 -21.16
N PHE A 496 22.84 -10.64 -21.71
CA PHE A 496 24.12 -10.14 -22.21
C PHE A 496 23.92 -9.13 -23.35
N SER A 497 23.05 -9.44 -24.33
CA SER A 497 22.73 -8.51 -25.42
C SER A 497 22.27 -7.16 -24.89
N LYS A 498 21.31 -7.17 -23.95
CA LYS A 498 20.81 -5.94 -23.33
C LYS A 498 21.88 -5.20 -22.52
N ALA A 499 22.75 -5.91 -21.79
CA ALA A 499 23.86 -5.31 -21.07
C ALA A 499 24.85 -4.59 -22.00
N VAL A 500 25.18 -5.21 -23.13
CA VAL A 500 26.07 -4.60 -24.14
C VAL A 500 25.39 -3.40 -24.81
N MET A 501 24.11 -3.50 -25.16
CA MET A 501 23.34 -2.39 -25.75
C MET A 501 23.19 -1.22 -24.77
N ALA A 502 22.93 -1.48 -23.47
CA ALA A 502 22.78 -0.44 -22.45
C ALA A 502 24.08 0.36 -22.25
N ARG A 503 25.23 -0.31 -22.34
CA ARG A 503 26.56 0.31 -22.20
C ARG A 503 26.95 1.16 -23.41
N HIS A 504 26.52 0.81 -24.62
CA HIS A 504 26.90 1.53 -25.84
C HIS A 504 25.80 1.52 -26.91
N PRO A 505 24.67 2.22 -26.69
CA PRO A 505 23.44 2.05 -27.47
C PRO A 505 23.56 2.46 -28.95
N LYS A 506 24.49 3.35 -29.29
CA LYS A 506 24.73 3.80 -30.67
C LYS A 506 25.84 3.03 -31.39
N GLY A 507 26.58 2.19 -30.68
CA GLY A 507 27.79 1.56 -31.21
C GLY A 507 27.64 0.12 -31.64
N TRP A 508 26.42 -0.42 -31.61
CA TRP A 508 26.13 -1.80 -31.95
C TRP A 508 24.92 -1.90 -32.87
N VAL A 509 25.01 -2.84 -33.81
CA VAL A 509 23.85 -3.34 -34.56
C VAL A 509 23.40 -4.62 -33.88
N HIS A 510 22.21 -4.61 -33.28
CA HIS A 510 21.61 -5.79 -32.64
C HIS A 510 20.68 -6.50 -33.63
N ILE A 511 20.95 -7.78 -33.90
CA ILE A 511 20.16 -8.63 -34.78
C ILE A 511 19.61 -9.78 -33.94
N SER A 512 18.31 -9.76 -33.66
CA SER A 512 17.63 -10.79 -32.86
C SER A 512 16.45 -11.38 -33.62
N GLN A 513 16.45 -12.71 -33.80
CA GLN A 513 15.32 -13.40 -34.44
C GLN A 513 14.08 -13.40 -33.53
N ASP A 514 14.28 -13.41 -32.21
CA ASP A 514 13.16 -13.40 -31.26
C ASP A 514 12.43 -12.05 -31.25
N GLU A 515 13.12 -10.96 -31.61
CA GLU A 515 12.53 -9.63 -31.76
C GLU A 515 11.91 -9.42 -33.15
N SER A 516 12.58 -9.86 -34.23
CA SER A 516 12.09 -9.67 -35.60
C SER A 516 11.01 -10.69 -36.02
N GLY A 517 10.90 -11.81 -35.31
CA GLY A 517 10.01 -12.92 -35.63
C GLY A 517 10.36 -13.67 -36.92
N SER A 518 11.42 -13.29 -37.63
CA SER A 518 11.73 -13.81 -38.97
C SER A 518 13.21 -14.09 -39.18
N ARG A 519 13.51 -15.35 -39.50
CA ARG A 519 14.85 -15.77 -39.91
C ARG A 519 15.33 -15.02 -41.16
N ALA A 520 14.44 -14.81 -42.13
CA ALA A 520 14.79 -14.16 -43.40
C ALA A 520 15.18 -12.68 -43.22
N LEU A 521 14.54 -11.99 -42.25
CA LEU A 521 14.93 -10.63 -41.89
C LEU A 521 16.32 -10.60 -41.28
N SER A 522 16.61 -11.48 -40.30
CA SER A 522 17.96 -11.57 -39.73
C SER A 522 19.04 -11.92 -40.77
N GLU A 523 18.73 -12.77 -41.75
CA GLU A 523 19.63 -13.09 -42.87
C GLU A 523 19.89 -11.88 -43.78
N THR A 524 18.90 -11.03 -43.98
CA THR A 524 19.04 -9.79 -44.75
C THR A 524 19.83 -8.73 -43.99
N GLU A 525 19.52 -8.55 -42.70
CA GLU A 525 20.18 -7.58 -41.82
C GLU A 525 21.66 -7.88 -41.67
N ILE A 526 22.02 -9.14 -41.37
CA ILE A 526 23.43 -9.50 -41.18
C ILE A 526 24.25 -9.34 -42.46
N GLY A 527 23.65 -9.57 -43.63
CA GLY A 527 24.33 -9.39 -44.92
C GLY A 527 24.55 -7.93 -45.30
N ARG A 528 23.77 -7.00 -44.72
CA ARG A 528 23.90 -5.55 -44.95
C ARG A 528 24.60 -4.81 -43.80
N ALA A 529 24.81 -5.48 -42.68
CA ALA A 529 25.41 -4.87 -41.50
C ALA A 529 26.90 -4.55 -41.72
N SER A 530 27.39 -3.60 -40.94
CA SER A 530 28.80 -3.25 -40.86
C SER A 530 29.11 -2.66 -39.48
N GLY A 531 30.38 -2.52 -39.13
CA GLY A 531 30.79 -2.09 -37.80
C GLY A 531 30.71 -3.22 -36.78
N ARG A 532 30.19 -2.94 -35.57
CA ARG A 532 30.08 -3.95 -34.50
C ARG A 532 28.68 -4.52 -34.45
N VAL A 533 28.56 -5.82 -34.71
CA VAL A 533 27.29 -6.52 -34.86
C VAL A 533 27.18 -7.61 -33.80
N LEU A 534 26.01 -7.69 -33.18
CA LEU A 534 25.65 -8.74 -32.23
C LEU A 534 24.48 -9.56 -32.80
N LEU A 535 24.72 -10.83 -33.10
CA LEU A 535 23.70 -11.77 -33.53
C LEU A 535 23.19 -12.59 -32.35
N ASP A 536 22.01 -12.22 -31.82
CA ASP A 536 21.37 -12.88 -30.67
C ASP A 536 20.40 -13.97 -31.14
N ARG A 537 20.89 -15.21 -31.11
CA ARG A 537 20.14 -16.44 -31.41
C ARG A 537 20.72 -17.61 -30.62
N CYS A 538 20.05 -18.77 -30.66
CA CYS A 538 20.58 -19.98 -30.02
C CYS A 538 21.74 -20.64 -30.80
N ASN A 539 21.74 -20.57 -32.15
CA ASN A 539 22.85 -20.98 -33.03
C ASN A 539 23.47 -22.36 -32.68
N THR A 540 22.61 -23.36 -32.44
CA THR A 540 23.01 -24.65 -31.87
C THR A 540 23.77 -25.56 -32.84
N ALA A 541 23.45 -25.51 -34.15
CA ALA A 541 24.05 -26.36 -35.17
C ALA A 541 25.21 -25.69 -35.93
N VAL A 542 26.25 -26.47 -36.28
CA VAL A 542 27.41 -26.02 -37.08
C VAL A 542 26.99 -25.46 -38.43
N ALA A 543 26.05 -26.11 -39.12
CA ALA A 543 25.59 -25.69 -40.44
C ALA A 543 24.98 -24.28 -40.42
N ASP A 544 24.23 -23.95 -39.37
CA ASP A 544 23.65 -22.63 -39.18
C ASP A 544 24.74 -21.58 -38.91
N ARG A 545 25.69 -21.85 -38.01
CA ARG A 545 26.81 -20.94 -37.73
C ARG A 545 27.66 -20.66 -38.97
N LYS A 546 27.96 -21.68 -39.77
CA LYS A 546 28.65 -21.50 -41.07
C LYS A 546 27.84 -20.66 -42.06
N LYS A 547 26.50 -20.77 -42.07
CA LYS A 547 25.65 -19.91 -42.91
C LYS A 547 25.74 -18.45 -42.47
N TRP A 548 25.69 -18.17 -41.17
CA TRP A 548 25.84 -16.80 -40.64
C TRP A 548 27.19 -16.20 -40.98
N LEU A 549 28.28 -16.95 -40.80
CA LEU A 549 29.63 -16.51 -41.17
C LEU A 549 29.76 -16.20 -42.67
N ARG A 550 29.13 -17.01 -43.55
CA ARG A 550 29.10 -16.73 -44.99
C ARG A 550 28.33 -15.45 -45.34
N LEU A 551 27.19 -15.20 -44.68
CA LEU A 551 26.41 -13.98 -44.89
C LEU A 551 27.16 -12.75 -44.36
N ALA A 552 27.91 -12.92 -43.28
CA ALA A 552 28.76 -11.90 -42.68
C ALA A 552 30.18 -11.88 -43.26
N ALA A 553 30.36 -12.14 -44.56
CA ALA A 553 31.67 -12.17 -45.20
C ALA A 553 32.46 -10.82 -45.10
N TRP A 554 31.77 -9.74 -44.70
CA TRP A 554 32.36 -8.45 -44.38
C TRP A 554 33.15 -8.43 -43.06
N SER A 555 32.86 -9.36 -42.13
CA SER A 555 33.51 -9.45 -40.83
C SER A 555 34.91 -10.02 -40.96
N LYS A 556 35.88 -9.34 -40.33
CA LYS A 556 37.30 -9.72 -40.32
C LYS A 556 37.70 -10.47 -39.05
N ALA A 557 36.97 -10.25 -37.96
CA ALA A 557 37.28 -10.85 -36.66
C ALA A 557 36.00 -11.36 -35.96
N PRO A 558 35.34 -12.39 -36.54
CA PRO A 558 34.12 -12.95 -35.96
C PRO A 558 34.43 -13.74 -34.68
N VAL A 559 33.64 -13.49 -33.64
CA VAL A 559 33.75 -14.11 -32.31
C VAL A 559 32.49 -14.92 -32.03
N CYS A 560 32.66 -16.16 -31.57
CA CYS A 560 31.58 -16.96 -31.01
C CYS A 560 31.53 -16.75 -29.50
N VAL A 561 30.36 -16.42 -28.96
CA VAL A 561 30.13 -16.33 -27.51
C VAL A 561 29.19 -17.45 -27.10
N TRP A 562 29.75 -18.50 -26.51
CA TRP A 562 29.02 -19.69 -26.10
C TRP A 562 28.63 -19.62 -24.61
N PHE A 563 27.33 -19.60 -24.36
CA PHE A 563 26.74 -19.71 -23.02
C PHE A 563 26.52 -21.19 -22.69
N ASP A 564 27.48 -21.76 -21.96
CA ASP A 564 27.55 -23.17 -21.59
C ASP A 564 26.91 -23.38 -20.21
N TYR A 565 25.58 -23.34 -20.18
CA TYR A 565 24.79 -23.63 -18.99
C TYR A 565 24.03 -24.92 -19.18
N GLY A 566 23.92 -25.71 -18.10
CA GLY A 566 23.18 -26.96 -18.10
C GLY A 566 21.70 -26.78 -18.48
N ARG A 567 21.15 -27.82 -19.12
CA ARG A 567 19.77 -27.88 -19.59
C ARG A 567 18.74 -27.51 -18.53
N ASP A 568 18.82 -28.11 -17.34
CA ASP A 568 17.81 -27.92 -16.31
C ASP A 568 17.81 -26.50 -15.76
N LEU A 569 18.99 -25.88 -15.62
CA LEU A 569 19.11 -24.47 -15.24
C LEU A 569 18.53 -23.55 -16.33
N CYS A 570 18.80 -23.84 -17.60
CA CYS A 570 18.23 -23.12 -18.73
C CYS A 570 16.69 -23.20 -18.75
N ILE A 571 16.13 -24.40 -18.52
CA ILE A 571 14.68 -24.59 -18.38
C ILE A 571 14.15 -23.79 -17.19
N SER A 572 14.79 -23.91 -16.01
CA SER A 572 14.40 -23.17 -14.81
C SER A 572 14.33 -21.67 -15.08
N ARG A 573 15.40 -21.07 -15.64
CA ARG A 573 15.42 -19.64 -15.97
C ARG A 573 14.35 -19.25 -17.00
N ALA A 574 14.15 -20.07 -18.03
CA ALA A 574 13.16 -19.80 -19.07
C ALA A 574 11.71 -19.89 -18.55
N GLN A 575 11.39 -20.85 -17.69
CA GLN A 575 10.08 -20.98 -17.04
C GLN A 575 9.77 -19.81 -16.09
N ASN A 576 10.81 -19.19 -15.54
CA ASN A 576 10.67 -18.07 -14.60
C ASN A 576 10.69 -16.69 -15.28
N ARG A 577 10.57 -16.63 -16.61
CA ARG A 577 10.55 -15.38 -17.38
C ARG A 577 9.16 -15.09 -17.93
N ALA A 578 8.48 -14.07 -17.40
CA ALA A 578 7.16 -13.63 -17.90
C ALA A 578 7.23 -13.02 -19.31
N ASN A 579 8.31 -12.29 -19.60
CA ASN A 579 8.38 -11.37 -20.76
C ASN A 579 9.15 -11.95 -21.96
N HIS A 580 8.95 -13.23 -22.32
CA HIS A 580 9.54 -13.78 -23.55
C HIS A 580 8.57 -13.63 -24.73
N PRO A 581 8.94 -12.96 -25.84
CA PRO A 581 8.03 -12.70 -26.96
C PRO A 581 7.44 -13.98 -27.60
N THR A 582 8.25 -15.04 -27.71
CA THR A 582 7.90 -16.25 -28.47
C THR A 582 7.77 -17.53 -27.64
N LEU A 583 8.06 -17.48 -26.33
CA LEU A 583 8.30 -18.69 -25.51
C LEU A 583 7.83 -18.50 -24.06
N PRO A 584 6.50 -18.38 -23.84
CA PRO A 584 5.93 -18.19 -22.51
C PRO A 584 6.11 -19.44 -21.62
N PRO A 585 6.09 -19.29 -20.29
CA PRO A 585 6.20 -20.42 -19.35
C PRO A 585 5.17 -21.53 -19.61
N GLY A 586 5.64 -22.77 -19.63
CA GLY A 586 4.85 -23.98 -19.86
C GLY A 586 5.60 -25.05 -20.64
N GLY A 587 4.86 -26.01 -21.20
CA GLY A 587 5.43 -27.16 -21.91
C GLY A 587 6.29 -26.81 -23.12
N ARG A 588 5.99 -25.71 -23.82
CA ARG A 588 6.74 -25.24 -25.00
C ARG A 588 8.21 -24.93 -24.69
N VAL A 589 8.50 -24.42 -23.50
CA VAL A 589 9.88 -24.16 -23.03
C VAL A 589 10.69 -25.46 -23.00
N ARG A 590 10.15 -26.51 -22.37
CA ARG A 590 10.84 -27.81 -22.27
C ARG A 590 11.09 -28.39 -23.65
N SER A 591 10.05 -28.43 -24.50
CA SER A 591 10.17 -28.96 -25.86
C SER A 591 11.20 -28.20 -26.70
N ALA A 592 11.23 -26.87 -26.61
CA ALA A 592 12.19 -26.05 -27.34
C ALA A 592 13.63 -26.27 -26.87
N VAL A 593 13.87 -26.29 -25.55
CA VAL A 593 15.19 -26.56 -24.98
C VAL A 593 15.66 -27.96 -25.37
N ASP A 594 14.81 -28.97 -25.22
CA ASP A 594 15.13 -30.38 -25.55
C ASP A 594 15.47 -30.56 -27.03
N GLN A 595 14.71 -29.93 -27.92
CA GLN A 595 14.98 -29.97 -29.35
C GLN A 595 16.33 -29.29 -29.68
N MET A 596 16.60 -28.14 -29.07
CA MET A 596 17.82 -27.37 -29.33
C MET A 596 19.05 -28.04 -28.74
N GLU A 597 18.94 -28.69 -27.58
CA GLU A 597 20.00 -29.48 -26.96
C GLU A 597 20.35 -30.69 -27.83
N LYS A 598 19.36 -31.44 -28.35
CA LYS A 598 19.61 -32.55 -29.27
C LYS A 598 20.33 -32.11 -30.56
N ALA A 599 20.07 -30.90 -31.03
CA ALA A 599 20.73 -30.32 -32.20
C ALA A 599 22.06 -29.62 -31.86
N PHE A 600 22.44 -29.55 -30.59
CA PHE A 600 23.58 -28.75 -30.14
C PHE A 600 24.90 -29.41 -30.50
N VAL A 601 25.79 -28.65 -31.12
CA VAL A 601 27.17 -29.05 -31.39
C VAL A 601 28.11 -27.96 -30.86
N LYS A 602 29.04 -28.36 -29.98
CA LYS A 602 30.03 -27.47 -29.35
C LYS A 602 30.75 -26.62 -30.42
N PRO A 603 30.74 -25.28 -30.30
CA PRO A 603 31.44 -24.42 -31.24
C PRO A 603 32.96 -24.55 -31.12
N ASN A 604 33.67 -24.39 -32.23
CA ASN A 604 35.14 -24.40 -32.27
C ASN A 604 35.70 -23.48 -33.36
N LEU A 605 37.01 -23.21 -33.29
CA LEU A 605 37.71 -22.32 -34.23
C LEU A 605 37.67 -22.82 -35.69
N GLY A 606 37.55 -24.13 -35.91
CA GLY A 606 37.47 -24.74 -37.25
C GLY A 606 36.22 -24.36 -38.05
N GLU A 607 35.26 -23.67 -37.45
CA GLU A 607 34.08 -23.14 -38.14
C GLU A 607 34.35 -21.81 -38.87
N GLY A 608 35.47 -21.13 -38.56
CA GLY A 608 35.83 -19.83 -39.14
C GLY A 608 35.79 -18.67 -38.13
N PHE A 609 35.70 -18.95 -36.83
CA PHE A 609 35.77 -17.93 -35.78
C PHE A 609 37.24 -17.56 -35.47
N ARG A 610 37.49 -16.28 -35.18
CA ARG A 610 38.79 -15.81 -34.65
C ARG A 610 38.97 -16.16 -33.18
N ALA A 611 37.87 -16.16 -32.43
CA ALA A 611 37.84 -16.58 -31.04
C ALA A 611 36.51 -17.26 -30.69
N VAL A 612 36.57 -18.19 -29.73
CA VAL A 612 35.42 -18.77 -29.05
C VAL A 612 35.54 -18.42 -27.57
N VAL A 613 34.57 -17.66 -27.05
CA VAL A 613 34.50 -17.28 -25.64
C VAL A 613 33.41 -18.12 -24.98
N THR A 614 33.76 -18.91 -23.97
CA THR A 614 32.83 -19.75 -23.22
C THR A 614 32.46 -19.08 -21.89
N ILE A 615 31.16 -18.99 -21.64
CA ILE A 615 30.53 -18.34 -20.49
C ILE A 615 29.79 -19.39 -19.67
N GLN A 616 30.27 -19.64 -18.44
CA GLN A 616 29.72 -20.63 -17.51
C GLN A 616 29.20 -20.01 -16.20
N SER A 617 29.38 -18.70 -16.01
CA SER A 617 28.88 -17.98 -14.83
C SER A 617 28.41 -16.57 -15.20
N PHE A 618 27.57 -15.99 -14.34
CA PHE A 618 27.08 -14.63 -14.55
C PHE A 618 28.22 -13.60 -14.55
N SER A 619 29.22 -13.79 -13.68
CA SER A 619 30.42 -12.94 -13.63
C SER A 619 31.22 -12.98 -14.93
N ALA A 620 31.37 -14.16 -15.57
CA ALA A 620 32.02 -14.25 -16.88
C ALA A 620 31.25 -13.46 -17.96
N SER A 621 29.91 -13.50 -17.91
CA SER A 621 29.06 -12.72 -18.82
C SER A 621 29.24 -11.21 -18.62
N GLN A 622 29.29 -10.76 -17.35
CA GLN A 622 29.55 -9.35 -16.99
C GLN A 622 30.96 -8.90 -17.40
N GLU A 623 31.96 -9.75 -17.18
CA GLU A 623 33.35 -9.51 -17.58
C GLU A 623 33.47 -9.30 -19.09
N LEU A 624 32.88 -10.20 -19.89
CA LEU A 624 32.88 -10.06 -21.34
C LEU A 624 32.17 -8.77 -21.78
N ALA A 625 31.01 -8.47 -21.21
CA ALA A 625 30.25 -7.25 -21.54
C ALA A 625 31.08 -5.99 -21.26
N ARG A 626 31.82 -5.97 -20.13
CA ARG A 626 32.77 -4.88 -19.82
C ARG A 626 33.90 -4.81 -20.84
N ARG A 627 34.55 -5.94 -21.14
CA ARG A 627 35.72 -5.99 -22.03
C ARG A 627 35.41 -5.54 -23.45
N ILE A 628 34.18 -5.76 -23.92
CA ILE A 628 33.76 -5.38 -25.28
C ILE A 628 33.05 -4.03 -25.33
N SER A 629 32.82 -3.36 -24.21
CA SER A 629 32.21 -2.04 -24.14
C SER A 629 33.25 -0.96 -23.83
N PRO A 630 32.96 0.32 -24.12
CA PRO A 630 33.79 1.42 -23.64
C PRO A 630 33.96 1.38 -22.11
N PRO A 631 35.12 1.79 -21.58
CA PRO A 631 35.31 1.87 -20.13
C PRO A 631 34.39 2.92 -19.51
N VAL A 632 33.95 2.67 -18.29
CA VAL A 632 33.23 3.66 -17.48
C VAL A 632 34.25 4.67 -16.99
N ASN A 633 34.09 5.93 -17.41
CA ASN A 633 34.98 7.02 -17.02
C ASN A 633 34.42 7.75 -15.80
N LEU A 634 35.30 8.43 -15.06
CA LEU A 634 34.89 9.40 -14.03
C LEU A 634 34.12 10.55 -14.69
N TYR A 635 32.92 10.81 -14.20
CA TYR A 635 32.11 11.96 -14.62
C TYR A 635 32.39 13.14 -13.72
N LYS A 636 32.80 14.28 -14.27
CA LYS A 636 33.01 15.50 -13.48
C LYS A 636 31.68 15.97 -12.91
N TYR A 637 31.73 16.50 -11.68
CA TYR A 637 30.59 17.13 -11.03
C TYR A 637 29.96 18.19 -11.96
N PRO A 638 28.64 18.18 -12.19
CA PRO A 638 27.97 19.16 -13.04
C PRO A 638 28.24 20.58 -12.53
N ARG A 639 28.61 21.49 -13.44
CA ARG A 639 28.76 22.90 -13.10
C ARG A 639 27.46 23.62 -13.39
N THR A 640 26.94 24.32 -12.38
CA THR A 640 25.78 25.22 -12.54
C THR A 640 26.29 26.61 -12.93
N PRO A 641 25.87 27.16 -14.07
CA PRO A 641 26.27 28.52 -14.44
C PRO A 641 25.55 29.55 -13.55
N HIS A 642 26.26 30.58 -13.11
CA HIS A 642 25.69 31.75 -12.47
C HIS A 642 24.88 32.55 -13.50
N LEU A 643 23.68 32.98 -13.10
CA LEU A 643 22.85 33.85 -13.94
C LEU A 643 23.40 35.27 -14.01
N LEU A 644 24.00 35.75 -12.92
CA LEU A 644 24.59 37.06 -12.76
C LEU A 644 25.79 36.92 -11.81
N ASP A 645 26.93 37.51 -12.14
CA ASP A 645 28.03 37.68 -11.20
C ASP A 645 27.85 38.99 -10.42
N LEU A 646 27.67 38.87 -9.10
CA LEU A 646 27.52 40.00 -8.19
C LEU A 646 28.86 40.42 -7.54
N GLY A 647 29.99 39.94 -8.07
CA GLY A 647 31.35 40.21 -7.59
C GLY A 647 31.93 39.10 -6.70
N ALA A 648 31.34 37.91 -6.73
CA ALA A 648 31.75 36.75 -5.93
C ALA A 648 32.07 35.51 -6.78
N ALA A 649 31.87 35.57 -8.10
CA ALA A 649 32.33 34.51 -9.00
C ALA A 649 33.87 34.51 -9.09
N THR A 650 34.44 33.31 -9.17
CA THR A 650 35.86 33.05 -9.37
C THR A 650 36.13 32.65 -10.81
N ASP A 651 37.40 32.58 -11.22
CA ASP A 651 37.80 32.09 -12.56
C ASP A 651 37.34 30.65 -12.85
N ASP A 652 36.96 29.90 -11.81
CA ASP A 652 36.48 28.52 -11.91
C ASP A 652 34.95 28.43 -12.17
N ASP A 653 34.24 29.54 -12.03
CA ASP A 653 32.79 29.66 -12.19
C ASP A 653 32.38 29.92 -13.64
N ILE A 654 31.22 29.40 -14.05
CA ILE A 654 30.64 29.65 -15.37
C ILE A 654 29.57 30.71 -15.19
N VAL A 655 29.60 31.80 -15.98
CA VAL A 655 28.52 32.80 -16.00
C VAL A 655 27.75 32.64 -17.32
N ALA A 656 26.42 32.62 -17.26
CA ALA A 656 25.59 32.47 -18.43
C ALA A 656 25.56 33.78 -19.27
N ASP A 657 25.67 33.66 -20.59
CA ASP A 657 25.66 34.81 -21.51
C ASP A 657 24.28 35.50 -21.62
N SER A 658 23.19 34.82 -21.23
CA SER A 658 21.83 35.35 -21.21
C SER A 658 20.96 34.57 -20.21
N PRO A 659 20.19 35.23 -19.32
CA PRO A 659 19.21 34.53 -18.51
C PRO A 659 18.13 33.99 -19.44
N ALA A 660 18.13 32.68 -19.68
CA ALA A 660 17.05 32.03 -20.39
C ALA A 660 15.74 32.38 -19.67
N ALA A 661 14.84 33.10 -20.34
CA ALA A 661 13.52 33.42 -19.81
C ALA A 661 12.74 32.10 -19.67
N THR A 662 12.84 31.46 -18.51
CA THR A 662 12.05 30.28 -18.20
C THR A 662 10.68 30.74 -17.72
N SER A 663 9.67 30.66 -18.59
CA SER A 663 8.28 30.64 -18.15
C SER A 663 8.08 29.37 -17.31
N GLY A 664 7.88 29.52 -16.00
CA GLY A 664 7.73 28.37 -15.11
C GLY A 664 7.95 28.69 -13.63
N HIS A 665 7.91 27.63 -12.81
CA HIS A 665 8.14 27.67 -11.37
C HIS A 665 9.65 27.77 -11.07
N VAL A 666 10.06 28.86 -10.42
CA VAL A 666 11.45 29.07 -9.99
C VAL A 666 11.60 28.66 -8.53
N VAL A 667 12.58 27.80 -8.23
CA VAL A 667 12.96 27.46 -6.86
C VAL A 667 14.25 28.19 -6.52
N ILE A 668 14.25 28.93 -5.42
CA ILE A 668 15.44 29.59 -4.90
C ILE A 668 15.96 28.73 -3.75
N THR A 669 17.23 28.32 -3.81
CA THR A 669 17.89 27.54 -2.76
C THR A 669 19.18 28.24 -2.35
N GLU A 670 19.53 28.17 -1.07
CA GLU A 670 20.86 28.54 -0.59
C GLU A 670 21.90 27.56 -1.15
N LYS A 671 23.03 28.08 -1.63
CA LYS A 671 24.17 27.26 -2.03
C LYS A 671 24.95 26.87 -0.77
N LEU A 672 25.11 25.58 -0.55
CA LEU A 672 25.97 25.05 0.51
C LEU A 672 27.33 24.70 -0.11
N ASP A 673 28.40 25.35 0.35
CA ASP A 673 29.75 25.07 -0.13
C ASP A 673 30.32 23.85 0.61
N GLY A 674 30.56 22.77 -0.13
CA GLY A 674 31.13 21.52 0.35
C GLY A 674 32.16 20.94 -0.61
N ALA A 675 32.58 19.70 -0.35
CA ALA A 675 33.40 18.96 -1.31
C ALA A 675 32.49 18.25 -2.33
N ASN A 676 32.63 18.60 -3.61
CA ASN A 676 31.88 17.98 -4.69
C ASN A 676 32.04 16.45 -4.67
N MET A 677 30.92 15.75 -4.70
CA MET A 677 30.87 14.30 -4.58
C MET A 677 29.96 13.69 -5.64
N GLY A 678 30.35 12.51 -6.11
CA GLY A 678 29.53 11.64 -6.92
C GLY A 678 29.50 10.25 -6.31
N ILE A 679 28.32 9.66 -6.20
CA ILE A 679 28.11 8.30 -5.69
C ILE A 679 27.55 7.45 -6.82
N SER A 680 28.18 6.31 -7.09
CA SER A 680 27.80 5.38 -8.16
C SER A 680 27.94 3.94 -7.69
N LEU A 681 27.54 2.98 -8.52
CA LEU A 681 27.75 1.56 -8.26
C LEU A 681 28.83 1.01 -9.20
N SER A 682 29.65 0.10 -8.68
CA SER A 682 30.52 -0.74 -9.49
C SER A 682 29.74 -1.85 -10.20
N SER A 683 30.39 -2.58 -11.11
CA SER A 683 29.78 -3.72 -11.82
C SER A 683 29.31 -4.88 -10.91
N ASP A 684 29.88 -5.01 -9.71
CA ASP A 684 29.53 -5.97 -8.67
C ASP A 684 28.61 -5.36 -7.59
N GLY A 685 28.15 -4.12 -7.78
CA GLY A 685 27.19 -3.45 -6.91
C GLY A 685 27.77 -2.90 -5.60
N GLN A 686 29.08 -2.66 -5.55
CA GLN A 686 29.72 -1.91 -4.47
C GLN A 686 29.51 -0.41 -4.68
N ILE A 687 29.34 0.34 -3.59
CA ILE A 687 29.19 1.79 -3.65
C ILE A 687 30.56 2.40 -3.88
N LEU A 688 30.69 3.16 -4.98
CA LEU A 688 31.87 3.92 -5.33
C LEU A 688 31.61 5.40 -5.09
N VAL A 689 32.50 6.05 -4.35
CA VAL A 689 32.42 7.50 -4.08
C VAL A 689 33.58 8.18 -4.81
N GLN A 690 33.27 9.18 -5.62
CA GLN A 690 34.24 9.99 -6.35
C GLN A 690 34.16 11.46 -5.94
N ASN A 691 35.32 12.10 -5.88
CA ASN A 691 35.44 13.56 -5.95
C ASN A 691 35.62 13.96 -7.44
N ARG A 692 35.94 15.23 -7.73
CA ARG A 692 36.06 15.82 -9.07
C ARG A 692 36.96 15.05 -10.05
N SER A 693 37.98 14.35 -9.56
CA SER A 693 39.00 13.72 -10.43
C SER A 693 39.44 12.31 -10.01
N HIS A 694 38.97 11.77 -8.88
CA HIS A 694 39.37 10.45 -8.39
C HIS A 694 38.37 9.88 -7.38
N TYR A 695 38.41 8.56 -7.16
CA TYR A 695 37.64 7.89 -6.12
C TYR A 695 38.20 8.17 -4.72
N VAL A 696 37.32 8.38 -3.75
CA VAL A 696 37.64 8.68 -2.36
C VAL A 696 37.02 7.66 -1.41
N ASN A 697 37.69 7.47 -0.28
CA ASN A 697 37.34 6.63 0.85
C ASN A 697 37.74 7.35 2.18
N PRO A 698 37.45 6.77 3.35
CA PRO A 698 37.76 7.39 4.64
C PRO A 698 39.25 7.66 4.92
N LEU A 699 40.16 7.02 4.19
CA LEU A 699 41.61 7.16 4.35
C LEU A 699 42.21 8.22 3.41
N THR A 700 41.46 8.68 2.42
CA THR A 700 41.99 9.61 1.39
C THR A 700 42.29 11.00 1.91
N HIS A 701 41.44 11.54 2.81
CA HIS A 701 41.59 12.87 3.41
C HIS A 701 40.78 12.97 4.71
N GLU A 702 41.20 13.82 5.64
CA GLU A 702 40.54 13.98 6.95
C GLU A 702 39.06 14.37 6.82
N GLN A 703 38.72 15.22 5.84
CA GLN A 703 37.33 15.63 5.54
C GLN A 703 36.39 14.44 5.21
N PHE A 704 36.93 13.31 4.76
CA PHE A 704 36.16 12.11 4.40
C PHE A 704 36.16 11.04 5.50
N LYS A 705 36.71 11.32 6.69
CA LYS A 705 36.82 10.35 7.78
C LYS A 705 35.46 9.73 8.19
N LYS A 706 34.37 10.51 8.13
CA LYS A 706 32.99 10.06 8.43
C LYS A 706 32.28 9.37 7.26
N LEU A 707 32.88 9.35 6.06
CA LEU A 707 32.24 8.86 4.84
C LEU A 707 31.86 7.37 4.96
N GLY A 708 32.69 6.56 5.60
CA GLY A 708 32.46 5.12 5.75
C GLY A 708 31.18 4.82 6.51
N SER A 709 31.03 5.40 7.72
CA SER A 709 29.82 5.26 8.52
C SER A 709 28.58 5.85 7.84
N TRP A 710 28.74 6.93 7.08
CA TRP A 710 27.62 7.55 6.35
C TRP A 710 27.13 6.65 5.21
N VAL A 711 28.05 6.09 4.41
CA VAL A 711 27.71 5.16 3.32
C VAL A 711 27.05 3.90 3.88
N GLU A 712 27.58 3.34 4.98
CA GLU A 712 27.00 2.16 5.62
C GLU A 712 25.56 2.43 6.09
N HIS A 713 25.32 3.56 6.76
CA HIS A 713 24.00 3.94 7.24
C HIS A 713 22.98 4.11 6.08
N HIS A 714 23.42 4.66 4.94
CA HIS A 714 22.54 4.96 3.80
C HIS A 714 22.62 3.94 2.67
N THR A 715 23.28 2.79 2.86
CA THR A 715 23.51 1.81 1.78
C THR A 715 22.21 1.37 1.10
N ARG A 716 21.16 1.09 1.89
CA ARG A 716 19.86 0.64 1.36
C ARG A 716 19.20 1.71 0.49
N ASP A 717 19.23 2.96 0.93
CA ASP A 717 18.61 4.07 0.19
C ASP A 717 19.39 4.44 -1.07
N LEU A 718 20.73 4.44 -0.99
CA LEU A 718 21.60 4.67 -2.14
C LEU A 718 21.41 3.60 -3.21
N ARG A 719 21.33 2.32 -2.83
CA ARG A 719 21.04 1.24 -3.78
C ARG A 719 19.66 1.41 -4.41
N LYS A 720 18.64 1.76 -3.64
CA LYS A 720 17.29 2.05 -4.17
C LYS A 720 17.29 3.18 -5.23
N ILE A 721 18.17 4.16 -5.09
CA ILE A 721 18.30 5.29 -6.04
C ILE A 721 19.16 4.92 -7.25
N LEU A 722 20.23 4.13 -7.08
CA LEU A 722 21.23 3.88 -8.12
C LEU A 722 20.99 2.58 -8.92
N GLU A 723 20.38 1.56 -8.32
CA GLU A 723 20.05 0.27 -8.97
C GLU A 723 18.81 0.38 -9.87
N ARG A 724 18.86 1.29 -10.83
CA ARG A 724 17.75 1.59 -11.75
C ARG A 724 17.82 0.85 -13.08
N ASP A 725 18.97 0.28 -13.42
CA ASP A 725 19.19 -0.46 -14.66
C ASP A 725 19.85 -1.82 -14.35
N GLU A 726 19.06 -2.90 -14.45
CA GLU A 726 19.50 -4.28 -14.19
C GLU A 726 20.57 -4.79 -15.17
N HIS A 727 20.74 -4.11 -16.29
CA HIS A 727 21.69 -4.49 -17.35
C HIS A 727 22.95 -3.60 -17.32
N TYR A 728 22.91 -2.46 -16.63
CA TYR A 728 24.05 -1.54 -16.52
C TYR A 728 24.06 -0.84 -15.16
N LEU A 729 24.50 -1.55 -14.11
CA LEU A 729 24.54 -1.03 -12.74
C LEU A 729 25.37 0.26 -12.59
N GLU A 730 26.43 0.41 -13.37
CA GLU A 730 27.35 1.56 -13.36
C GLU A 730 26.76 2.80 -14.10
N ARG A 731 25.51 2.73 -14.58
CA ARG A 731 24.90 3.76 -15.45
C ARG A 731 24.64 5.09 -14.75
N PHE A 732 24.28 5.04 -13.48
CA PHE A 732 23.80 6.20 -12.74
C PHE A 732 24.81 6.67 -11.70
N ILE A 733 24.90 8.00 -11.58
CA ILE A 733 25.68 8.69 -10.57
C ILE A 733 24.78 9.71 -9.87
N LEU A 734 24.83 9.72 -8.55
CA LEU A 734 24.19 10.71 -7.69
C LEU A 734 25.24 11.76 -7.34
N PHE A 735 25.03 12.99 -7.80
CA PHE A 735 25.88 14.12 -7.46
C PHE A 735 25.34 14.87 -6.23
N GLY A 736 26.24 15.32 -5.37
CA GLY A 736 25.93 16.22 -4.25
C GLY A 736 27.17 16.81 -3.60
N GLU A 737 26.96 17.70 -2.63
CA GLU A 737 28.02 18.33 -1.84
C GLU A 737 28.23 17.60 -0.51
N TRP A 738 29.48 17.29 -0.17
CA TRP A 738 29.85 16.72 1.13
C TRP A 738 30.17 17.82 2.13
N LEU A 739 29.36 17.92 3.18
CA LEU A 739 29.55 18.85 4.31
C LEU A 739 30.16 18.06 5.47
N SER A 740 31.40 18.40 5.84
CA SER A 740 32.24 17.63 6.80
C SER A 740 31.90 17.83 8.27
#